data_AF-A0A9E2P817-F1
#
_entry.id   AF-A0A9E2P817-F1
#
_cell.length_a   1.000
_cell.length_b   1.000
_cell.length_c   1.000
_cell.angle_alpha   90.00
_cell.angle_beta   90.00
_cell.angle_gamma   90.00
#
_symmetry.space_group_name_H-M   'P 1'
#
loop_
_entity.id
_entity.type
_entity.pdbx_description
1 polymer ?
#
loop_
_entity_poly.entity_id
_entity_poly.type
_entity_poly.pdbx_seq_one_letter_code
_entity_poly.pdbx_strand_id
1 'polypeptide(L)'
;FRGVFKRDRQGNLLDAEGGIVSPDDPERWRREGEGQFVPPGTNPGRTVHMMDIHAEKGLQCADCHFSQDSHGSGLIMGEVAAAVEIGCKDCHGSSRAYPTLRTSGPAAPPEGTDLTLLRNSDGQRRFEWIQRDNRRVLIQRSIVDPTLEWEVDLVRDAVDRDSPEFNPAAARAKLMSVSRPGQASFSWGPGVATTDLAHDDEEMACYSCHTSWTPSCGGCHLPVEANWQAESHRAEGGTTRNYATYNPQVARDDMFQLGRHGTTRGGVIAPARSSSALVLSSTNINRERIYVQQPPISAVGFSSQAFAPHFPHTVRRTETKTCSDCHVSDAEDNNAIMAQLLMLGTNSVNFVGMNAWVGLESGIEAVRVTEWDEPQAVFGSYLQRYAYPDFFAQHVERNGRELVNWTRGRAFDLEAGGSGDTRSVEEIANTLQATGGQARCLQLRGEYMFVAEGRGGFRVYDVAAIGNKGVSDRILTAPFSPLGNDTHVASGNATCMALPTNQPIAPTRNTAAMRAANQEQAFHPIYSYAVVTDAREGLILVNVDTLADGDPRNNNLRRAATWNPGGVLDGARHITLAGHIAYIAARAGLVVVDLDDPLHPRHVTTVRLDDVRASALQFRYLFVTDAQGMRVLDVTKLDDPRAIEGAVVPLGDARRLYVARTYAYVAAKGEGLVIIDVTNPRRPRLHERVTFDGRLNDAEDVVVASTNASLFAYVADGRNGLKVLQLTSPDSQRNFYGFSPEPRPELIAWARTPSPALALSKGLDRDRGVDETGHQIAIFGRLGSRPFNRGEMERLFLDYRGEVYRVSDRPSLDGWLAAE
;
A
#
# COMPACT_ATOMS: atom_id res chain seq x y z
N PHE A 1 -14.93 -14.49 -13.62
CA PHE A 1 -13.92 -14.37 -12.55
C PHE A 1 -12.55 -14.31 -13.19
N ARG A 2 -11.71 -13.36 -12.76
CA ARG A 2 -10.34 -13.25 -13.25
C ARG A 2 -9.52 -14.37 -12.60
N GLY A 3 -8.92 -15.25 -13.41
CA GLY A 3 -7.91 -16.17 -12.91
C GLY A 3 -6.65 -15.41 -12.50
N VAL A 4 -5.97 -15.88 -11.45
CA VAL A 4 -4.69 -15.33 -11.00
C VAL A 4 -3.58 -16.24 -11.51
N PHE A 5 -2.62 -15.67 -12.23
CA PHE A 5 -1.63 -16.43 -12.98
C PHE A 5 -0.21 -16.00 -12.61
N LYS A 6 0.72 -16.96 -12.68
CA LYS A 6 2.14 -16.73 -12.37
C LYS A 6 2.71 -15.66 -13.30
N ARG A 7 3.40 -14.68 -12.72
CA ARG A 7 4.02 -13.56 -13.43
C ARG A 7 5.41 -13.26 -12.89
N ASP A 8 6.26 -12.70 -13.75
CA ASP A 8 7.47 -12.03 -13.28
C ASP A 8 7.17 -10.64 -12.69
N ARG A 9 8.20 -9.95 -12.19
CA ARG A 9 8.05 -8.63 -11.58
C ARG A 9 7.54 -7.58 -12.59
N GLN A 10 7.88 -7.71 -13.86
CA GLN A 10 7.44 -6.83 -14.95
C GLN A 10 6.00 -7.12 -15.41
N GLY A 11 5.43 -8.24 -14.97
CA GLY A 11 4.06 -8.66 -15.23
C GLY A 11 3.90 -9.57 -16.44
N ASN A 12 4.98 -10.11 -17.00
CA ASN A 12 4.90 -11.11 -18.06
C ASN A 12 4.33 -12.42 -17.50
N LEU A 13 3.49 -13.10 -18.28
CA LEU A 13 2.96 -14.41 -17.90
C LEU A 13 4.06 -15.47 -17.94
N LEU A 14 4.04 -16.40 -16.99
CA LEU A 14 5.05 -17.46 -16.90
C LEU A 14 4.43 -18.87 -16.99
N ASP A 15 5.17 -19.76 -17.62
CA ASP A 15 4.92 -21.21 -17.59
C ASP A 15 5.47 -21.87 -16.30
N ALA A 16 5.38 -23.21 -16.24
CA ALA A 16 5.82 -23.98 -15.09
C ALA A 16 7.34 -23.86 -14.87
N GLU A 17 8.11 -23.84 -15.96
CA GLU A 17 9.56 -23.73 -16.00
C GLU A 17 10.07 -22.30 -15.76
N GLY A 18 9.17 -21.31 -15.78
CA GLY A 18 9.50 -19.89 -15.61
C GLY A 18 9.84 -19.16 -16.91
N GLY A 19 9.57 -19.77 -18.07
CA GLY A 19 9.62 -19.14 -19.38
C GLY A 19 8.48 -18.15 -19.57
N ILE A 20 8.74 -17.07 -20.32
CA ILE A 20 7.73 -16.06 -20.65
C ILE A 20 6.76 -16.63 -21.69
N VAL A 21 5.47 -16.64 -21.35
CA VAL A 21 4.38 -16.97 -22.26
C VAL A 21 3.96 -15.71 -23.01
N SER A 22 3.98 -15.78 -24.35
CA SER A 22 3.59 -14.65 -25.20
C SER A 22 2.13 -14.26 -24.93
N PRO A 23 1.81 -12.95 -24.83
CA PRO A 23 0.43 -12.48 -24.74
C PRO A 23 -0.45 -12.92 -25.93
N ASP A 24 0.13 -13.24 -27.08
CA ASP A 24 -0.60 -13.67 -28.29
C ASP A 24 -0.63 -15.20 -28.46
N ASP A 25 -0.07 -15.96 -27.50
CA ASP A 25 -0.15 -17.42 -27.51
C ASP A 25 -1.62 -17.88 -27.38
N PRO A 26 -2.17 -18.65 -28.35
CA PRO A 26 -3.55 -19.12 -28.29
C PRO A 26 -3.78 -20.14 -27.16
N GLU A 27 -2.73 -20.82 -26.71
CA GLU A 27 -2.78 -21.85 -25.66
C GLU A 27 -2.51 -21.30 -24.25
N ARG A 28 -2.35 -19.98 -24.10
CA ARG A 28 -1.97 -19.35 -22.83
C ARG A 28 -2.90 -19.71 -21.67
N TRP A 29 -4.20 -19.85 -21.93
CA TRP A 29 -5.24 -20.14 -20.92
C TRP A 29 -5.79 -21.57 -21.00
N ARG A 30 -5.69 -22.19 -22.17
CA ARG A 30 -6.24 -23.52 -22.44
C ARG A 30 -5.54 -24.09 -23.66
N ARG A 31 -5.08 -25.34 -23.58
CA ARG A 31 -4.41 -26.02 -24.70
C ARG A 31 -5.41 -26.48 -25.75
N GLU A 32 -4.97 -26.66 -26.97
CA GLU A 32 -5.83 -27.21 -28.02
C GLU A 32 -6.32 -28.63 -27.62
N GLY A 33 -7.63 -28.87 -27.76
CA GLY A 33 -8.26 -30.14 -27.37
C GLY A 33 -8.53 -30.32 -25.87
N GLU A 34 -8.15 -29.35 -25.03
CA GLU A 34 -8.42 -29.38 -23.59
C GLU A 34 -9.90 -29.07 -23.28
N GLY A 35 -10.52 -29.88 -22.41
CA GLY A 35 -11.90 -29.69 -21.98
C GLY A 35 -12.10 -28.37 -21.21
N GLN A 36 -13.36 -27.99 -20.97
CA GLN A 36 -13.64 -26.80 -20.14
C GLN A 36 -13.19 -26.98 -18.68
N PHE A 37 -13.24 -28.22 -18.20
CA PHE A 37 -12.75 -28.64 -16.89
C PHE A 37 -11.69 -29.72 -17.11
N VAL A 38 -10.49 -29.47 -16.60
CA VAL A 38 -9.38 -30.42 -16.64
C VAL A 38 -9.46 -31.36 -15.44
N PRO A 39 -8.91 -32.59 -15.53
CA PRO A 39 -8.81 -33.47 -14.38
C PRO A 39 -8.09 -32.79 -13.20
N PRO A 40 -8.48 -33.08 -11.94
CA PRO A 40 -7.76 -32.59 -10.76
C PRO A 40 -6.24 -32.82 -10.87
N GLY A 41 -5.47 -31.81 -10.49
CA GLY A 41 -4.01 -31.80 -10.57
C GLY A 41 -3.43 -31.43 -11.93
N THR A 42 -4.26 -31.03 -12.90
CA THR A 42 -3.83 -30.57 -14.23
C THR A 42 -3.89 -29.05 -14.31
N ASN A 43 -2.80 -28.39 -14.73
CA ASN A 43 -2.82 -26.96 -15.02
C ASN A 43 -3.45 -26.69 -16.39
N PRO A 44 -4.55 -25.91 -16.48
CA PRO A 44 -5.16 -25.56 -17.76
C PRO A 44 -4.27 -24.57 -18.52
N GLY A 45 -3.97 -24.86 -19.79
CA GLY A 45 -3.13 -24.01 -20.63
C GLY A 45 -1.62 -24.07 -20.35
N ARG A 46 -0.89 -23.11 -20.93
CA ARG A 46 0.56 -22.95 -20.73
C ARG A 46 0.92 -22.10 -19.52
N THR A 47 0.11 -21.08 -19.22
CA THR A 47 0.34 -20.21 -18.07
C THR A 47 -0.05 -20.92 -16.78
N VAL A 48 0.78 -20.82 -15.74
CA VAL A 48 0.45 -21.43 -14.44
C VAL A 48 -0.67 -20.64 -13.76
N HIS A 49 -1.81 -21.30 -13.52
CA HIS A 49 -2.88 -20.77 -12.68
C HIS A 49 -2.52 -20.95 -11.20
N MET A 50 -2.41 -19.86 -10.44
CA MET A 50 -2.01 -19.87 -9.02
C MET A 50 -3.19 -20.21 -8.10
N MET A 51 -3.89 -21.30 -8.38
CA MET A 51 -4.90 -21.86 -7.49
C MET A 51 -4.24 -22.48 -6.25
N ASP A 52 -4.93 -22.51 -5.11
CA ASP A 52 -4.47 -23.30 -3.96
C ASP A 52 -4.16 -24.74 -4.37
N ILE A 53 -3.02 -25.28 -3.94
CA ILE A 53 -2.60 -26.64 -4.33
C ILE A 53 -3.61 -27.70 -3.88
N HIS A 54 -4.28 -27.49 -2.75
CA HIS A 54 -5.30 -28.42 -2.27
C HIS A 54 -6.50 -28.42 -3.22
N ALA A 55 -6.99 -27.25 -3.59
CA ALA A 55 -8.09 -27.11 -4.54
C ALA A 55 -7.71 -27.63 -5.93
N GLU A 56 -6.49 -27.36 -6.40
CA GLU A 56 -5.99 -27.88 -7.68
C GLU A 56 -5.99 -29.41 -7.68
N LYS A 57 -5.58 -30.05 -6.59
CA LYS A 57 -5.59 -31.51 -6.43
C LYS A 57 -6.97 -32.11 -6.17
N GLY A 58 -8.02 -31.28 -6.08
CA GLY A 58 -9.42 -31.70 -5.98
C GLY A 58 -10.01 -31.69 -4.56
N LEU A 59 -9.27 -31.25 -3.54
CA LEU A 59 -9.79 -31.14 -2.18
C LEU A 59 -10.92 -30.10 -2.12
N GLN A 60 -11.98 -30.45 -1.40
CA GLN A 60 -13.10 -29.58 -1.07
C GLN A 60 -13.01 -29.07 0.37
N CYS A 61 -13.81 -28.06 0.73
CA CYS A 61 -13.80 -27.49 2.08
C CYS A 61 -13.96 -28.56 3.18
N ALA A 62 -14.82 -29.57 2.97
CA ALA A 62 -15.08 -30.64 3.93
C ALA A 62 -13.94 -31.66 4.08
N ASP A 63 -12.92 -31.63 3.21
CA ASP A 63 -11.72 -32.46 3.34
C ASP A 63 -10.79 -31.94 4.45
N CYS A 64 -10.83 -30.63 4.74
CA CYS A 64 -9.97 -29.98 5.74
C CYS A 64 -10.75 -29.31 6.88
N HIS A 65 -12.03 -28.98 6.70
CA HIS A 65 -12.89 -28.44 7.76
C HIS A 65 -13.79 -29.54 8.34
N PHE A 66 -13.76 -29.67 9.67
CA PHE A 66 -14.38 -30.75 10.41
C PHE A 66 -15.66 -30.30 11.12
N SER A 67 -16.23 -31.19 11.94
CA SER A 67 -17.51 -30.98 12.60
C SER A 67 -17.54 -29.71 13.45
N GLN A 68 -16.46 -29.39 14.15
CA GLN A 68 -16.34 -28.20 14.98
C GLN A 68 -16.34 -26.91 14.15
N ASP A 69 -15.60 -26.91 13.04
CA ASP A 69 -15.55 -25.76 12.12
C ASP A 69 -16.94 -25.45 11.53
N SER A 70 -17.76 -26.49 11.34
CA SER A 70 -19.07 -26.40 10.69
C SER A 70 -20.23 -26.16 11.66
N HIS A 71 -20.21 -26.80 12.84
CA HIS A 71 -21.30 -26.76 13.82
C HIS A 71 -21.00 -25.83 15.00
N GLY A 72 -19.75 -25.34 15.09
CA GLY A 72 -19.28 -24.45 16.14
C GLY A 72 -18.91 -25.19 17.42
N SER A 73 -18.10 -24.51 18.23
CA SER A 73 -17.66 -24.97 19.56
C SER A 73 -18.64 -24.64 20.70
N GLY A 74 -19.79 -24.05 20.36
CA GLY A 74 -20.71 -23.44 21.34
C GLY A 74 -20.25 -22.07 21.87
N LEU A 75 -19.07 -21.58 21.45
CA LEU A 75 -18.55 -20.26 21.81
C LEU A 75 -18.88 -19.20 20.74
N ILE A 76 -19.08 -17.95 21.18
CA ILE A 76 -19.18 -16.80 20.27
C ILE A 76 -17.77 -16.33 19.94
N MET A 77 -17.35 -16.54 18.70
CA MET A 77 -16.06 -16.08 18.20
C MET A 77 -16.16 -14.67 17.63
N GLY A 78 -15.18 -13.82 17.95
CA GLY A 78 -15.10 -12.46 17.39
C GLY A 78 -14.68 -12.42 15.91
N GLU A 79 -14.13 -13.51 15.38
CA GLU A 79 -13.69 -13.66 14.00
C GLU A 79 -13.92 -15.10 13.54
N VAL A 80 -14.40 -15.28 12.30
CA VAL A 80 -14.64 -16.61 11.69
C VAL A 80 -13.41 -17.50 11.80
N ALA A 81 -12.25 -16.89 11.59
CA ALA A 81 -11.00 -17.61 11.51
C ALA A 81 -10.59 -18.17 12.90
N ALA A 82 -11.04 -17.57 14.01
CA ALA A 82 -10.86 -18.12 15.35
C ALA A 82 -11.75 -19.34 15.64
N ALA A 83 -12.72 -19.64 14.77
CA ALA A 83 -13.53 -20.85 14.82
C ALA A 83 -12.87 -22.05 14.12
N VAL A 84 -11.66 -21.88 13.57
CA VAL A 84 -10.94 -22.95 12.86
C VAL A 84 -10.16 -23.82 13.84
N GLU A 85 -10.43 -25.13 13.87
CA GLU A 85 -9.71 -26.08 14.72
C GLU A 85 -8.45 -26.64 14.07
N ILE A 86 -8.37 -26.72 12.74
CA ILE A 86 -7.23 -27.31 12.04
C ILE A 86 -6.11 -26.29 11.76
N GLY A 87 -4.86 -26.73 11.87
CA GLY A 87 -3.67 -26.02 11.40
C GLY A 87 -2.83 -26.86 10.43
N CYS A 88 -1.95 -26.22 9.66
CA CYS A 88 -1.12 -26.92 8.67
C CYS A 88 -0.27 -28.04 9.29
N LYS A 89 0.32 -27.80 10.47
CA LYS A 89 1.19 -28.75 11.16
C LYS A 89 0.47 -30.03 11.61
N ASP A 90 -0.85 -29.98 11.76
CA ASP A 90 -1.66 -31.10 12.24
C ASP A 90 -1.67 -32.25 11.22
N CYS A 91 -1.58 -31.93 9.93
CA CYS A 91 -1.48 -32.88 8.82
C CYS A 91 -0.07 -32.98 8.22
N HIS A 92 0.72 -31.91 8.20
CA HIS A 92 2.03 -31.88 7.52
C HIS A 92 3.23 -32.08 8.47
N GLY A 93 3.04 -31.93 9.78
CA GLY A 93 4.11 -31.96 10.78
C GLY A 93 4.95 -30.67 10.80
N SER A 94 6.11 -30.76 11.44
CA SER A 94 7.12 -29.70 11.54
C SER A 94 8.47 -30.18 10.99
N SER A 95 9.48 -29.31 11.02
CA SER A 95 10.86 -29.70 10.68
C SER A 95 11.45 -30.73 11.67
N ARG A 96 10.84 -30.89 12.85
CA ARG A 96 11.32 -31.75 13.94
C ARG A 96 10.50 -33.00 14.17
N ALA A 97 9.21 -32.99 13.80
CA ALA A 97 8.31 -34.08 14.10
C ALA A 97 7.31 -34.32 12.97
N TYR A 98 6.97 -35.59 12.76
CA TYR A 98 5.82 -35.99 11.96
C TYR A 98 4.50 -35.51 12.60
N PRO A 99 3.44 -35.32 11.81
CA PRO A 99 2.14 -34.88 12.32
C PRO A 99 1.58 -35.85 13.36
N THR A 100 1.00 -35.31 14.44
CA THR A 100 0.27 -36.09 15.44
C THR A 100 -1.13 -36.45 14.99
N LEU A 101 -1.65 -35.81 13.92
CA LEU A 101 -3.03 -35.92 13.45
C LEU A 101 -4.06 -35.53 14.52
N ARG A 102 -3.69 -34.55 15.36
CA ARG A 102 -4.58 -33.90 16.32
C ARG A 102 -4.68 -32.42 16.01
N THR A 103 -5.91 -31.90 15.98
CA THR A 103 -6.15 -30.49 15.66
C THR A 103 -5.58 -29.56 16.74
N SER A 104 -4.97 -28.44 16.34
CA SER A 104 -4.29 -27.51 17.26
C SER A 104 -4.64 -26.03 17.07
N GLY A 105 -5.58 -25.72 16.18
CA GLY A 105 -6.09 -24.38 15.91
C GLY A 105 -6.94 -23.81 17.07
N PRO A 106 -7.27 -22.50 17.02
CA PRO A 106 -7.92 -21.82 18.14
C PRO A 106 -9.25 -22.42 18.63
N ALA A 107 -10.00 -23.09 17.74
CA ALA A 107 -11.27 -23.72 18.11
C ALA A 107 -11.16 -25.22 18.45
N ALA A 108 -9.94 -25.78 18.41
CA ALA A 108 -9.70 -27.17 18.76
C ALA A 108 -10.05 -27.42 20.24
N PRO A 109 -10.61 -28.59 20.58
CA PRO A 109 -10.79 -28.98 21.97
C PRO A 109 -9.42 -29.12 22.68
N PRO A 110 -9.36 -29.15 24.03
CA PRO A 110 -8.09 -29.13 24.78
C PRO A 110 -7.05 -30.20 24.39
N GLU A 111 -7.48 -31.37 23.91
CA GLU A 111 -6.60 -32.46 23.45
C GLU A 111 -6.52 -32.60 21.92
N GLY A 112 -7.16 -31.66 21.19
CA GLY A 112 -7.37 -31.72 19.76
C GLY A 112 -8.36 -32.80 19.35
N THR A 113 -8.99 -32.61 18.19
CA THR A 113 -9.78 -33.65 17.52
C THR A 113 -8.83 -34.67 16.91
N ASP A 114 -9.01 -35.95 17.24
CA ASP A 114 -8.18 -37.04 16.73
C ASP A 114 -8.61 -37.44 15.30
N LEU A 115 -7.84 -36.99 14.32
CA LEU A 115 -8.13 -37.20 12.90
C LEU A 115 -7.93 -38.66 12.47
N THR A 116 -7.21 -39.48 13.26
CA THR A 116 -6.98 -40.91 12.96
C THR A 116 -8.24 -41.76 13.12
N LEU A 117 -9.22 -41.24 13.85
CA LEU A 117 -10.51 -41.88 14.09
C LEU A 117 -11.55 -41.55 13.01
N LEU A 118 -11.30 -40.52 12.19
CA LEU A 118 -12.23 -40.10 11.14
C LEU A 118 -12.36 -41.16 10.05
N ARG A 119 -13.61 -41.49 9.72
CA ARG A 119 -13.95 -42.39 8.62
C ARG A 119 -14.86 -41.69 7.62
N ASN A 120 -14.70 -42.03 6.35
CA ASN A 120 -15.59 -41.62 5.28
C ASN A 120 -16.83 -42.55 5.24
N SER A 121 -17.82 -42.21 4.43
CA SER A 121 -19.09 -42.97 4.33
C SER A 121 -18.91 -44.39 3.79
N ASP A 122 -17.80 -44.66 3.10
CA ASP A 122 -17.39 -45.99 2.65
C ASP A 122 -16.72 -46.84 3.74
N GLY A 123 -16.57 -46.28 4.94
CA GLY A 123 -15.95 -46.92 6.10
C GLY A 123 -14.43 -46.84 6.13
N GLN A 124 -13.75 -46.32 5.11
CA GLN A 124 -12.29 -46.16 5.12
C GLN A 124 -11.85 -45.02 6.05
N ARG A 125 -10.64 -45.10 6.58
CA ARG A 125 -10.07 -43.98 7.36
C ARG A 125 -9.77 -42.81 6.44
N ARG A 126 -10.11 -41.60 6.87
CA ARG A 126 -9.81 -40.38 6.10
C ARG A 126 -8.31 -40.12 6.08
N PHE A 127 -7.66 -40.22 7.24
CA PHE A 127 -6.21 -40.10 7.40
C PHE A 127 -5.63 -41.45 7.80
N GLU A 128 -4.64 -41.93 7.07
CA GLU A 128 -4.05 -43.24 7.32
C GLU A 128 -2.55 -43.27 7.03
N TRP A 129 -1.79 -43.86 7.95
CA TRP A 129 -0.39 -44.18 7.71
C TRP A 129 -0.28 -45.54 7.02
N ILE A 130 0.34 -45.58 5.85
CA ILE A 130 0.56 -46.81 5.09
C ILE A 130 2.04 -46.99 4.76
N GLN A 131 2.42 -48.20 4.36
CA GLN A 131 3.72 -48.49 3.75
C GLN A 131 3.57 -48.43 2.23
N ARG A 132 4.39 -47.62 1.56
CA ARG A 132 4.44 -47.48 0.10
C ARG A 132 5.91 -47.32 -0.28
N ASP A 133 6.39 -48.09 -1.26
CA ASP A 133 7.79 -48.01 -1.74
C ASP A 133 8.86 -48.05 -0.63
N ASN A 134 8.69 -48.94 0.35
CA ASN A 134 9.55 -49.08 1.54
C ASN A 134 9.65 -47.84 2.45
N ARG A 135 8.74 -46.88 2.31
CA ARG A 135 8.60 -45.73 3.20
C ARG A 135 7.22 -45.68 3.84
N ARG A 136 7.18 -45.11 5.05
CA ARG A 136 5.94 -44.80 5.75
C ARG A 136 5.40 -43.48 5.22
N VAL A 137 4.22 -43.50 4.61
CA VAL A 137 3.57 -42.29 4.07
C VAL A 137 2.23 -42.06 4.75
N LEU A 138 1.84 -40.79 4.86
CA LEU A 138 0.50 -40.39 5.29
C LEU A 138 -0.36 -40.15 4.06
N ILE A 139 -1.51 -40.82 4.01
CA ILE A 139 -2.53 -40.55 2.99
C ILE A 139 -3.74 -39.86 3.59
N GLN A 140 -4.34 -38.97 2.80
CA GLN A 140 -5.65 -38.35 3.04
C GLN A 140 -6.60 -38.78 1.91
N ARG A 141 -7.82 -39.21 2.26
CA ARG A 141 -8.86 -39.57 1.29
C ARG A 141 -9.93 -38.48 1.22
N SER A 142 -10.47 -38.23 0.03
CA SER A 142 -11.56 -37.27 -0.11
C SER A 142 -12.82 -37.78 0.59
N ILE A 143 -13.54 -36.88 1.28
CA ILE A 143 -14.86 -37.14 1.83
C ILE A 143 -15.95 -37.17 0.75
N VAL A 144 -15.74 -36.45 -0.35
CA VAL A 144 -16.75 -36.29 -1.41
C VAL A 144 -16.54 -37.23 -2.60
N ASP A 145 -15.29 -37.58 -2.90
CA ASP A 145 -14.95 -38.48 -4.01
C ASP A 145 -14.20 -39.73 -3.49
N PRO A 146 -14.87 -40.89 -3.40
CA PRO A 146 -14.25 -42.10 -2.85
C PRO A 146 -13.10 -42.64 -3.72
N THR A 147 -12.92 -42.14 -4.94
CA THR A 147 -11.82 -42.55 -5.84
C THR A 147 -10.56 -41.69 -5.67
N LEU A 148 -10.65 -40.59 -4.93
CA LEU A 148 -9.58 -39.62 -4.80
C LEU A 148 -8.85 -39.78 -3.45
N GLU A 149 -7.55 -40.05 -3.52
CA GLU A 149 -6.63 -40.06 -2.38
C GLU A 149 -5.37 -39.26 -2.69
N TRP A 150 -4.80 -38.67 -1.65
CA TRP A 150 -3.58 -37.86 -1.74
C TRP A 150 -2.55 -38.36 -0.75
N GLU A 151 -1.31 -38.44 -1.20
CA GLU A 151 -0.18 -38.53 -0.30
C GLU A 151 0.13 -37.13 0.25
N VAL A 152 0.19 -37.00 1.57
CA VAL A 152 0.43 -35.72 2.23
C VAL A 152 1.92 -35.42 2.23
N ASP A 153 2.32 -34.26 1.72
CA ASP A 153 3.71 -33.79 1.76
C ASP A 153 4.11 -33.49 3.23
N LEU A 154 5.12 -34.19 3.75
CA LEU A 154 5.55 -34.08 5.15
C LEU A 154 6.76 -33.14 5.30
N VAL A 155 6.66 -32.15 6.20
CA VAL A 155 7.74 -31.16 6.42
C VAL A 155 9.04 -31.84 6.86
N ARG A 156 8.93 -32.88 7.70
CA ARG A 156 10.08 -33.65 8.18
C ARG A 156 10.87 -34.28 7.03
N ASP A 157 10.17 -34.82 6.03
CA ASP A 157 10.78 -35.48 4.88
C ASP A 157 11.41 -34.46 3.91
N ALA A 158 10.84 -33.25 3.81
CA ALA A 158 11.38 -32.19 2.97
C ALA A 158 12.70 -31.60 3.48
N VAL A 159 13.00 -31.76 4.78
CA VAL A 159 14.21 -31.21 5.42
C VAL A 159 15.26 -32.26 5.76
N ASP A 160 14.93 -33.54 5.60
CA ASP A 160 15.84 -34.67 5.84
C ASP A 160 16.62 -35.01 4.56
N ARG A 161 17.95 -35.01 4.63
CA ARG A 161 18.82 -35.26 3.47
C ARG A 161 18.78 -36.70 2.98
N ASP A 162 18.36 -37.63 3.84
CA ASP A 162 18.26 -39.05 3.49
C ASP A 162 16.90 -39.39 2.88
N SER A 163 15.95 -38.43 2.91
CA SER A 163 14.64 -38.58 2.29
C SER A 163 14.69 -38.34 0.78
N PRO A 164 13.94 -39.12 -0.03
CA PRO A 164 13.77 -38.85 -1.45
C PRO A 164 13.04 -37.53 -1.73
N GLU A 165 12.31 -36.99 -0.75
CA GLU A 165 11.58 -35.72 -0.85
C GLU A 165 12.42 -34.50 -0.42
N PHE A 166 13.70 -34.69 -0.11
CA PHE A 166 14.58 -33.61 0.36
C PHE A 166 14.56 -32.41 -0.61
N ASN A 167 14.30 -31.23 -0.06
CA ASN A 167 14.36 -29.98 -0.79
C ASN A 167 15.30 -28.99 -0.07
N PRO A 168 16.46 -28.65 -0.65
CA PRO A 168 17.44 -27.78 0.02
C PRO A 168 16.93 -26.36 0.26
N ALA A 169 16.01 -25.85 -0.56
CA ALA A 169 15.41 -24.53 -0.35
C ALA A 169 14.44 -24.55 0.83
N ALA A 170 13.58 -25.58 0.92
CA ALA A 170 12.67 -25.77 2.06
C ALA A 170 13.44 -26.02 3.36
N ALA A 171 14.47 -26.88 3.31
CA ALA A 171 15.36 -27.17 4.43
C ALA A 171 16.08 -25.91 4.92
N ARG A 172 16.61 -25.08 4.01
CA ARG A 172 17.22 -23.80 4.38
C ARG A 172 16.20 -22.90 5.05
N ALA A 173 15.03 -22.68 4.46
CA ALA A 173 14.00 -21.82 5.05
C ALA A 173 13.60 -22.30 6.46
N LYS A 174 13.31 -23.59 6.64
CA LYS A 174 12.79 -24.16 7.90
C LYS A 174 13.84 -24.41 8.98
N LEU A 175 15.10 -24.55 8.63
CA LEU A 175 16.18 -24.88 9.57
C LEU A 175 17.22 -23.77 9.74
N MET A 176 16.95 -22.56 9.23
CA MET A 176 17.86 -21.41 9.38
C MET A 176 17.90 -20.92 10.82
N SER A 177 19.10 -20.60 11.31
CA SER A 177 19.28 -20.00 12.63
C SER A 177 18.94 -18.52 12.63
N VAL A 178 18.60 -17.97 13.79
CA VAL A 178 18.63 -16.53 14.05
C VAL A 178 20.07 -16.00 14.04
N SER A 179 20.23 -14.67 13.98
CA SER A 179 21.52 -14.00 14.11
C SER A 179 21.90 -13.81 15.59
N ARG A 180 23.10 -14.24 16.03
CA ARG A 180 23.58 -14.06 17.40
C ARG A 180 25.07 -13.64 17.49
N PRO A 181 25.48 -12.96 18.59
CA PRO A 181 26.88 -12.74 18.89
C PRO A 181 27.72 -14.03 18.87
N GLY A 182 28.87 -13.98 18.21
CA GLY A 182 29.78 -15.13 18.09
C GLY A 182 29.48 -16.10 16.93
N GLN A 183 28.36 -15.92 16.22
CA GLN A 183 28.11 -16.61 14.94
C GLN A 183 28.65 -15.78 13.78
N ALA A 184 29.48 -16.38 12.93
CA ALA A 184 30.05 -15.72 11.76
C ALA A 184 29.05 -15.64 10.59
N SER A 185 28.06 -16.55 10.54
CA SER A 185 27.04 -16.64 9.49
C SER A 185 25.72 -17.19 10.04
N PHE A 186 24.64 -16.97 9.30
CA PHE A 186 23.36 -17.66 9.53
C PHE A 186 23.51 -19.12 9.09
N SER A 187 23.70 -20.01 10.05
CA SER A 187 23.82 -21.43 9.80
C SER A 187 22.44 -22.07 9.63
N TRP A 188 22.35 -23.20 8.95
CA TRP A 188 21.07 -23.88 8.76
C TRP A 188 21.24 -25.39 8.71
N GLY A 189 20.24 -26.14 9.13
CA GLY A 189 20.27 -27.60 9.12
C GLY A 189 19.84 -28.20 10.46
N PRO A 190 19.74 -29.53 10.55
CA PRO A 190 19.18 -30.20 11.72
C PRO A 190 20.00 -29.97 13.01
N GLY A 191 21.28 -29.59 12.89
CA GLY A 191 22.12 -29.21 14.03
C GLY A 191 21.79 -27.86 14.68
N VAL A 192 20.99 -27.00 14.04
CA VAL A 192 20.49 -25.77 14.67
C VAL A 192 19.51 -26.14 15.79
N ALA A 193 19.63 -25.57 16.98
CA ALA A 193 18.68 -25.82 18.07
C ALA A 193 17.29 -25.25 17.74
N THR A 194 16.21 -25.90 18.19
CA THR A 194 14.83 -25.43 17.93
C THR A 194 14.61 -23.99 18.42
N THR A 195 15.12 -23.64 19.60
CA THR A 195 15.04 -22.27 20.16
C THR A 195 15.79 -21.21 19.37
N ASP A 196 16.59 -21.64 18.39
CA ASP A 196 17.45 -20.79 17.59
C ASP A 196 16.97 -20.72 16.14
N LEU A 197 15.84 -21.35 15.79
CA LEU A 197 15.26 -21.27 14.45
C LEU A 197 14.68 -19.87 14.17
N ALA A 198 15.02 -19.30 13.02
CA ALA A 198 14.50 -18.01 12.57
C ALA A 198 13.03 -18.08 12.13
N HIS A 199 12.58 -19.25 11.67
CA HIS A 199 11.23 -19.49 11.16
C HIS A 199 10.56 -20.64 11.91
N ASP A 200 10.63 -20.58 13.25
CA ASP A 200 9.94 -21.55 14.10
C ASP A 200 8.42 -21.51 13.86
N ASP A 201 7.79 -22.68 13.87
CA ASP A 201 6.37 -22.86 13.57
C ASP A 201 5.46 -22.23 14.64
N GLU A 202 5.99 -21.89 15.83
CA GLU A 202 5.28 -21.14 16.87
C GLU A 202 5.35 -19.62 16.68
N GLU A 203 6.30 -19.09 15.89
CA GLU A 203 6.46 -17.65 15.65
C GLU A 203 5.99 -17.21 14.27
N MET A 204 5.94 -18.11 13.28
CA MET A 204 5.56 -17.81 11.91
C MET A 204 4.59 -18.85 11.36
N ALA A 205 3.47 -18.38 10.80
CA ALA A 205 2.51 -19.24 10.13
C ALA A 205 3.11 -19.84 8.85
N CYS A 206 2.90 -21.14 8.59
CA CYS A 206 3.42 -21.81 7.39
C CYS A 206 3.02 -21.11 6.08
N TYR A 207 1.79 -20.59 6.00
CA TYR A 207 1.32 -19.88 4.82
C TYR A 207 1.99 -18.52 4.60
N SER A 208 2.83 -18.04 5.53
CA SER A 208 3.73 -16.90 5.27
C SER A 208 4.69 -17.17 4.12
N CYS A 209 5.22 -18.40 4.02
CA CYS A 209 6.08 -18.79 2.91
C CYS A 209 5.27 -19.40 1.76
N HIS A 210 4.26 -20.20 2.08
CA HIS A 210 3.58 -21.01 1.07
C HIS A 210 2.52 -20.26 0.25
N THR A 211 2.06 -19.08 0.67
CA THR A 211 1.12 -18.25 -0.09
C THR A 211 1.76 -17.71 -1.36
N SER A 212 1.17 -18.04 -2.51
CA SER A 212 1.63 -17.55 -3.81
C SER A 212 1.26 -16.08 -4.05
N TRP A 213 0.02 -15.71 -3.74
CA TRP A 213 -0.50 -14.34 -3.88
C TRP A 213 -1.51 -14.00 -2.78
N THR A 214 -1.66 -12.72 -2.47
CA THR A 214 -2.62 -12.25 -1.46
C THR A 214 -3.57 -11.21 -2.08
N PRO A 215 -4.90 -11.37 -1.96
CA PRO A 215 -5.85 -10.38 -2.45
C PRO A 215 -5.72 -9.09 -1.64
N SER A 216 -5.17 -8.05 -2.26
CA SER A 216 -4.98 -6.75 -1.62
C SER A 216 -5.87 -5.70 -2.26
N CYS A 217 -6.69 -5.04 -1.44
CA CYS A 217 -7.59 -3.99 -1.89
C CYS A 217 -7.09 -2.64 -1.38
N GLY A 218 -6.60 -1.79 -2.29
CA GLY A 218 -6.26 -0.39 -2.02
C GLY A 218 -7.50 0.49 -1.90
N GLY A 219 -8.59 0.00 -1.30
CA GLY A 219 -9.78 0.77 -0.99
C GLY A 219 -10.96 0.65 -1.95
N CYS A 220 -12.11 1.02 -1.43
CA CYS A 220 -13.40 1.07 -2.08
C CYS A 220 -13.99 2.47 -1.92
N HIS A 221 -14.52 3.00 -3.01
CA HIS A 221 -15.32 4.20 -2.97
C HIS A 221 -16.79 3.80 -2.76
N LEU A 222 -17.41 4.37 -1.74
CA LEU A 222 -18.82 4.18 -1.41
C LEU A 222 -19.56 5.51 -1.66
N PRO A 223 -20.10 5.73 -2.87
CA PRO A 223 -20.98 6.85 -3.13
C PRO A 223 -22.35 6.55 -2.53
N VAL A 224 -22.73 7.32 -1.51
CA VAL A 224 -24.00 7.19 -0.79
C VAL A 224 -25.03 8.16 -1.37
N GLU A 225 -26.10 7.63 -1.93
CA GLU A 225 -27.29 8.37 -2.33
C GLU A 225 -28.26 8.46 -1.14
N ALA A 226 -28.32 9.64 -0.52
CA ALA A 226 -29.14 9.91 0.66
C ALA A 226 -30.59 10.21 0.28
N ASN A 227 -31.52 9.72 1.11
CA ASN A 227 -32.98 9.72 0.88
C ASN A 227 -33.42 8.91 -0.35
N TRP A 228 -32.61 7.96 -0.81
CA TRP A 228 -32.98 6.98 -1.81
C TRP A 228 -33.55 5.72 -1.15
N GLN A 229 -34.83 5.42 -1.37
CA GLN A 229 -35.42 4.21 -0.82
C GLN A 229 -34.92 2.98 -1.59
N ALA A 230 -34.22 2.07 -0.91
CA ALA A 230 -33.74 0.82 -1.47
C ALA A 230 -34.14 -0.35 -0.57
N GLU A 231 -34.42 -1.50 -1.18
CA GLU A 231 -34.64 -2.73 -0.43
C GLU A 231 -33.35 -3.12 0.31
N SER A 232 -33.49 -3.49 1.59
CA SER A 232 -32.35 -3.96 2.38
C SER A 232 -32.03 -5.39 1.99
N HIS A 233 -30.82 -5.62 1.49
CA HIS A 233 -30.29 -6.97 1.27
C HIS A 233 -29.67 -7.60 2.52
N ARG A 234 -29.88 -7.00 3.71
CA ARG A 234 -29.48 -7.60 4.99
C ARG A 234 -30.52 -8.61 5.44
N ALA A 235 -30.12 -9.55 6.30
CA ALA A 235 -30.99 -10.63 6.81
C ALA A 235 -32.27 -10.13 7.50
N GLU A 236 -32.27 -8.88 7.97
CA GLU A 236 -33.39 -8.21 8.64
C GLU A 236 -34.53 -7.80 7.69
N GLY A 237 -34.27 -7.77 6.37
CA GLY A 237 -35.22 -7.29 5.35
C GLY A 237 -35.53 -5.79 5.47
N GLY A 238 -36.63 -5.36 4.84
CA GLY A 238 -37.13 -3.99 4.92
C GLY A 238 -36.56 -3.04 3.87
N THR A 239 -36.69 -1.72 4.11
CA THR A 239 -36.14 -0.69 3.22
C THR A 239 -35.22 0.25 3.98
N THR A 240 -34.16 0.68 3.32
CA THR A 240 -33.25 1.73 3.78
C THR A 240 -33.51 3.00 2.99
N ARG A 241 -33.15 4.16 3.54
CA ARG A 241 -33.21 5.46 2.85
C ARG A 241 -31.84 5.97 2.40
N ASN A 242 -30.82 5.12 2.47
CA ASN A 242 -29.47 5.43 2.01
C ASN A 242 -29.02 4.28 1.14
N TYR A 243 -28.83 4.55 -0.14
CA TYR A 243 -28.32 3.57 -1.08
C TYR A 243 -26.82 3.81 -1.27
N ALA A 244 -26.00 2.76 -1.22
CA ALA A 244 -24.58 2.86 -1.50
C ALA A 244 -24.16 1.70 -2.37
N THR A 245 -23.44 1.98 -3.46
CA THR A 245 -22.74 0.96 -4.23
C THR A 245 -21.35 0.74 -3.65
N TYR A 246 -20.86 -0.49 -3.76
CA TYR A 246 -19.52 -0.84 -3.30
C TYR A 246 -18.59 -0.96 -4.51
N ASN A 247 -17.72 0.03 -4.71
CA ASN A 247 -16.87 0.12 -5.91
C ASN A 247 -15.39 -0.04 -5.52
N PRO A 248 -14.78 -1.22 -5.75
CA PRO A 248 -13.36 -1.41 -5.56
C PRO A 248 -12.55 -0.47 -6.45
N GLN A 249 -11.74 0.38 -5.85
CA GLN A 249 -10.94 1.37 -6.57
C GLN A 249 -9.61 0.78 -7.04
N VAL A 250 -8.94 -0.06 -6.23
CA VAL A 250 -7.71 -0.73 -6.67
C VAL A 250 -7.67 -2.12 -6.04
N ALA A 251 -7.62 -3.16 -6.86
CA ALA A 251 -7.45 -4.55 -6.42
C ALA A 251 -6.21 -5.15 -7.10
N ARG A 252 -5.35 -5.77 -6.30
CA ARG A 252 -4.02 -6.26 -6.72
C ARG A 252 -3.77 -7.65 -6.14
N ASP A 253 -3.08 -8.48 -6.91
CA ASP A 253 -2.62 -9.83 -6.53
C ASP A 253 -1.09 -9.92 -6.36
N ASP A 254 -0.37 -8.91 -6.84
CA ASP A 254 1.09 -8.74 -6.74
C ASP A 254 1.57 -8.13 -5.41
N MET A 255 0.68 -7.96 -4.44
CA MET A 255 1.02 -7.37 -3.14
C MET A 255 1.27 -8.45 -2.09
N PHE A 256 2.40 -8.35 -1.40
CA PHE A 256 2.73 -9.23 -0.28
C PHE A 256 3.24 -8.41 0.91
N GLN A 257 2.57 -8.58 2.06
CA GLN A 257 2.84 -7.82 3.28
C GLN A 257 2.80 -8.77 4.47
N LEU A 258 3.55 -8.46 5.53
CA LEU A 258 3.58 -9.25 6.76
C LEU A 258 3.16 -8.41 7.97
N GLY A 259 2.51 -9.05 8.92
CA GLY A 259 2.16 -8.44 10.21
C GLY A 259 2.08 -9.49 11.31
N ARG A 260 1.79 -9.05 12.53
CA ARG A 260 1.51 -9.94 13.68
C ARG A 260 0.02 -10.23 13.72
N HIS A 261 -0.34 -11.52 13.83
CA HIS A 261 -1.71 -11.95 14.02
C HIS A 261 -2.26 -11.48 15.38
N GLY A 262 -3.58 -11.50 15.56
CA GLY A 262 -4.19 -11.32 16.89
C GLY A 262 -3.74 -12.36 17.91
N THR A 263 -3.83 -12.03 19.19
CA THR A 263 -3.34 -12.87 20.30
C THR A 263 -4.08 -14.21 20.44
N THR A 264 -5.31 -14.31 19.93
CA THR A 264 -6.06 -15.58 19.82
C THR A 264 -5.38 -16.63 18.91
N ARG A 265 -4.40 -16.23 18.10
CA ARG A 265 -3.58 -17.11 17.27
C ARG A 265 -2.09 -17.06 17.64
N GLY A 266 -1.78 -16.80 18.90
CA GLY A 266 -0.39 -16.75 19.38
C GLY A 266 0.40 -15.52 18.90
N GLY A 267 -0.24 -14.59 18.19
CA GLY A 267 0.43 -13.40 17.69
C GLY A 267 1.45 -13.66 16.57
N VAL A 268 1.41 -14.83 15.92
CA VAL A 268 2.42 -15.25 14.92
C VAL A 268 2.52 -14.31 13.72
N ILE A 269 3.67 -14.34 13.05
CA ILE A 269 3.87 -13.67 11.76
C ILE A 269 2.99 -14.34 10.71
N ALA A 270 2.22 -13.55 9.98
CA ALA A 270 1.35 -14.03 8.90
C ALA A 270 1.30 -13.02 7.75
N PRO A 271 0.98 -13.46 6.51
CA PRO A 271 0.57 -12.59 5.43
C PRO A 271 -0.55 -11.69 5.89
N ALA A 272 -0.41 -10.42 5.61
CA ALA A 272 -1.42 -9.42 5.85
C ALA A 272 -1.77 -8.74 4.54
N ARG A 273 -3.02 -8.29 4.46
CA ARG A 273 -3.56 -7.59 3.30
C ARG A 273 -4.12 -6.26 3.72
N SER A 274 -4.03 -5.28 2.83
CA SER A 274 -4.95 -4.15 2.86
C SER A 274 -6.38 -4.67 2.69
N SER A 275 -7.20 -4.44 3.71
CA SER A 275 -8.58 -4.91 3.82
C SER A 275 -9.52 -3.71 3.75
N SER A 276 -10.03 -3.41 2.55
CA SER A 276 -11.11 -2.44 2.30
C SER A 276 -10.95 -1.08 2.99
N ALA A 277 -10.06 -0.22 2.47
CA ALA A 277 -10.13 1.20 2.80
C ALA A 277 -11.48 1.76 2.40
N LEU A 278 -12.14 2.48 3.31
CA LEU A 278 -13.36 3.20 2.96
C LEU A 278 -13.00 4.62 2.54
N VAL A 279 -13.48 5.01 1.37
CA VAL A 279 -13.50 6.39 0.89
C VAL A 279 -14.95 6.73 0.62
N LEU A 280 -15.52 7.68 1.34
CA LEU A 280 -16.96 7.93 1.35
C LEU A 280 -17.30 9.20 0.59
N SER A 281 -18.37 9.14 -0.19
CA SER A 281 -19.03 10.33 -0.74
C SER A 281 -20.51 10.27 -0.41
N SER A 282 -21.19 11.40 -0.36
CA SER A 282 -22.65 11.41 -0.25
C SER A 282 -23.30 12.50 -1.10
N THR A 283 -24.34 12.11 -1.82
CA THR A 283 -25.23 13.00 -2.58
C THR A 283 -26.60 13.01 -1.92
N ASN A 284 -27.21 14.17 -1.73
CA ASN A 284 -28.59 14.27 -1.23
C ASN A 284 -29.63 14.47 -2.34
N ILE A 285 -30.91 14.53 -1.96
CA ILE A 285 -32.04 14.72 -2.89
C ILE A 285 -31.96 16.02 -3.70
N ASN A 286 -31.29 17.05 -3.18
CA ASN A 286 -31.05 18.30 -3.91
C ASN A 286 -29.92 18.16 -4.94
N ARG A 287 -29.28 16.99 -5.07
CA ARG A 287 -28.04 16.75 -5.85
C ARG A 287 -26.86 17.58 -5.34
N GLU A 288 -26.81 17.81 -4.03
CA GLU A 288 -25.64 18.38 -3.36
C GLU A 288 -24.73 17.23 -2.93
N ARG A 289 -23.44 17.32 -3.27
CA ARG A 289 -22.42 16.39 -2.81
C ARG A 289 -21.93 16.89 -1.45
N ILE A 290 -22.47 16.34 -0.36
CA ILE A 290 -22.26 16.83 1.02
C ILE A 290 -20.81 16.67 1.45
N TYR A 291 -20.21 15.53 1.12
CA TYR A 291 -18.78 15.27 1.25
C TYR A 291 -18.32 14.40 0.08
N VAL A 292 -17.06 14.58 -0.29
CA VAL A 292 -16.45 13.94 -1.45
C VAL A 292 -15.19 13.22 -1.02
N GLN A 293 -15.18 11.90 -1.21
CA GLN A 293 -14.02 11.04 -1.10
C GLN A 293 -13.25 11.17 0.22
N GLN A 294 -13.99 11.18 1.32
CA GLN A 294 -13.42 11.32 2.65
C GLN A 294 -13.18 9.95 3.29
N PRO A 295 -11.94 9.63 3.71
CA PRO A 295 -11.68 8.45 4.52
C PRO A 295 -12.09 8.70 5.98
N PRO A 296 -12.83 7.79 6.63
CA PRO A 296 -13.16 7.93 8.04
C PRO A 296 -11.95 7.68 8.96
N ILE A 297 -12.12 8.03 10.23
CA ILE A 297 -11.19 7.70 11.32
C ILE A 297 -11.87 6.65 12.20
N SER A 298 -11.15 5.59 12.57
CA SER A 298 -11.66 4.55 13.45
C SER A 298 -12.01 5.11 14.85
N ALA A 299 -12.81 4.36 15.62
CA ALA A 299 -13.20 4.76 16.98
C ALA A 299 -12.00 5.00 17.91
N VAL A 300 -10.88 4.30 17.66
CA VAL A 300 -9.63 4.37 18.44
C VAL A 300 -8.62 5.37 17.90
N GLY A 301 -8.93 6.04 16.79
CA GLY A 301 -8.09 7.09 16.21
C GLY A 301 -7.18 6.67 15.05
N PHE A 302 -7.04 5.38 14.75
CA PHE A 302 -6.32 4.90 13.57
C PHE A 302 -7.08 5.14 12.27
N SER A 303 -6.35 5.17 11.16
CA SER A 303 -6.94 5.32 9.83
C SER A 303 -7.89 4.17 9.49
N SER A 304 -8.94 4.47 8.72
CA SER A 304 -9.83 3.48 8.10
C SER A 304 -9.19 2.68 6.97
N GLN A 305 -7.98 3.01 6.55
CA GLN A 305 -7.17 2.16 5.68
C GLN A 305 -6.77 0.92 6.48
N ALA A 306 -7.67 -0.08 6.55
CA ALA A 306 -7.49 -1.22 7.44
C ALA A 306 -6.58 -2.29 6.83
N PHE A 307 -5.89 -3.02 7.70
CA PHE A 307 -5.11 -4.21 7.34
C PHE A 307 -5.57 -5.42 8.16
N ALA A 308 -5.43 -6.60 7.59
CA ALA A 308 -5.77 -7.84 8.28
C ALA A 308 -4.77 -8.94 7.94
N PRO A 309 -4.10 -9.54 8.93
CA PRO A 309 -3.51 -10.86 8.80
C PRO A 309 -4.56 -11.85 8.29
N HIS A 310 -4.23 -12.62 7.27
CA HIS A 310 -5.23 -13.39 6.53
C HIS A 310 -4.61 -14.65 5.91
N PHE A 311 -5.38 -15.75 5.95
CA PHE A 311 -5.10 -16.94 5.16
C PHE A 311 -5.91 -16.91 3.85
N PRO A 312 -5.28 -16.63 2.69
CA PRO A 312 -6.00 -16.39 1.44
C PRO A 312 -6.45 -17.65 0.69
N HIS A 313 -6.09 -18.86 1.15
CA HIS A 313 -6.27 -20.11 0.41
C HIS A 313 -5.63 -20.02 -0.99
N THR A 314 -4.33 -19.74 -1.02
CA THR A 314 -3.52 -19.65 -2.24
C THR A 314 -2.16 -20.32 -2.05
N VAL A 315 -2.10 -21.35 -1.18
CA VAL A 315 -0.83 -22.02 -0.89
C VAL A 315 -0.38 -22.89 -2.04
N ARG A 316 0.93 -22.96 -2.26
CA ARG A 316 1.57 -23.72 -3.34
C ARG A 316 2.75 -24.53 -2.81
N ARG A 317 3.15 -25.54 -3.59
CA ARG A 317 4.39 -26.28 -3.37
C ARG A 317 5.59 -25.63 -4.07
N THR A 318 5.38 -25.07 -5.26
CA THR A 318 6.44 -24.52 -6.13
C THR A 318 6.42 -23.00 -6.18
N GLU A 319 5.28 -22.36 -6.43
CA GLU A 319 5.14 -20.89 -6.49
C GLU A 319 5.01 -20.28 -5.08
N THR A 320 6.01 -20.52 -4.24
CA THR A 320 6.09 -20.03 -2.86
C THR A 320 6.96 -18.78 -2.77
N LYS A 321 6.98 -18.13 -1.61
CA LYS A 321 7.87 -17.00 -1.34
C LYS A 321 9.32 -17.46 -1.21
N THR A 322 10.23 -16.71 -1.80
CA THR A 322 11.67 -16.95 -1.70
C THR A 322 12.30 -16.08 -0.60
N CYS A 323 13.60 -16.26 -0.36
CA CYS A 323 14.30 -15.47 0.66
C CYS A 323 14.24 -13.98 0.34
N SER A 324 14.41 -13.62 -0.94
CA SER A 324 14.42 -12.23 -1.41
C SER A 324 13.03 -11.58 -1.46
N ASP A 325 11.96 -12.33 -1.23
CA ASP A 325 10.62 -11.75 -1.01
C ASP A 325 10.46 -11.19 0.41
N CYS A 326 11.26 -11.67 1.38
CA CYS A 326 11.16 -11.32 2.80
C CYS A 326 12.42 -10.64 3.39
N HIS A 327 13.57 -10.76 2.74
CA HIS A 327 14.86 -10.21 3.17
C HIS A 327 15.53 -9.43 2.05
N VAL A 328 16.49 -8.56 2.37
CA VAL A 328 17.22 -7.78 1.35
C VAL A 328 17.97 -8.71 0.40
N SER A 329 17.77 -8.51 -0.90
CA SER A 329 18.41 -9.32 -1.96
C SER A 329 19.90 -9.00 -2.09
N ASP A 330 20.73 -10.02 -2.31
CA ASP A 330 22.15 -9.85 -2.68
C ASP A 330 22.32 -9.05 -3.98
N ALA A 331 21.32 -9.09 -4.87
CA ALA A 331 21.29 -8.31 -6.11
C ALA A 331 20.88 -6.84 -5.89
N GLU A 332 20.50 -6.46 -4.66
CA GLU A 332 20.02 -5.12 -4.28
C GLU A 332 18.86 -4.64 -5.15
N ASP A 333 17.96 -5.55 -5.54
CA ASP A 333 16.91 -5.32 -6.53
C ASP A 333 15.47 -5.37 -5.96
N ASN A 334 15.34 -5.38 -4.63
CA ASN A 334 14.08 -5.63 -3.93
C ASN A 334 13.70 -4.56 -2.89
N ASN A 335 14.27 -3.34 -2.95
CA ASN A 335 13.98 -2.27 -1.98
C ASN A 335 12.47 -1.94 -1.89
N ALA A 336 11.79 -1.83 -3.03
CA ALA A 336 10.36 -1.58 -3.09
C ALA A 336 9.51 -2.76 -2.56
N ILE A 337 9.99 -3.99 -2.74
CA ILE A 337 9.34 -5.20 -2.22
C ILE A 337 9.42 -5.19 -0.69
N MET A 338 10.59 -4.90 -0.12
CA MET A 338 10.76 -4.75 1.33
C MET A 338 9.89 -3.61 1.89
N ALA A 339 9.78 -2.48 1.19
CA ALA A 339 8.87 -1.39 1.60
C ALA A 339 7.40 -1.85 1.67
N GLN A 340 6.97 -2.67 0.71
CA GLN A 340 5.62 -3.25 0.70
C GLN A 340 5.43 -4.30 1.80
N LEU A 341 6.41 -5.20 1.96
CA LEU A 341 6.44 -6.26 2.95
C LEU A 341 6.21 -5.71 4.36
N LEU A 342 6.92 -4.63 4.69
CA LEU A 342 6.90 -3.95 5.97
C LEU A 342 5.75 -2.94 6.12
N MET A 343 4.90 -2.79 5.09
CA MET A 343 3.79 -1.82 5.06
C MET A 343 4.21 -0.35 5.25
N LEU A 344 5.40 0.01 4.80
CA LEU A 344 5.88 1.40 4.76
C LEU A 344 5.24 2.18 3.59
N GLY A 345 4.54 1.47 2.70
CA GLY A 345 3.93 2.00 1.49
C GLY A 345 4.90 2.04 0.31
N THR A 346 4.38 1.79 -0.89
CA THR A 346 5.16 1.86 -2.14
C THR A 346 4.82 3.07 -2.98
N ASN A 347 3.85 3.88 -2.52
CA ASN A 347 3.27 5.04 -3.19
C ASN A 347 2.60 4.75 -4.54
N SER A 348 2.66 3.52 -5.07
CA SER A 348 2.09 3.21 -6.39
C SER A 348 0.57 3.19 -6.38
N VAL A 349 -0.03 2.73 -5.28
CA VAL A 349 -1.48 2.64 -5.13
C VAL A 349 -2.06 3.85 -4.43
N ASN A 350 -1.36 4.97 -4.34
CA ASN A 350 -1.91 6.18 -3.72
C ASN A 350 -3.13 6.71 -4.49
N PHE A 351 -3.95 7.53 -3.82
CA PHE A 351 -5.20 8.04 -4.37
C PHE A 351 -5.23 9.57 -4.38
N VAL A 352 -5.09 10.17 -5.56
CA VAL A 352 -5.22 11.63 -5.75
C VAL A 352 -6.68 12.07 -5.57
N GLY A 353 -7.62 11.21 -5.93
CA GLY A 353 -9.04 11.51 -5.88
C GLY A 353 -9.54 12.28 -7.09
N MET A 354 -10.70 12.88 -6.91
CA MET A 354 -11.51 13.54 -7.93
C MET A 354 -10.88 14.81 -8.47
N ASN A 355 -10.17 15.53 -7.59
CA ASN A 355 -9.44 16.75 -7.91
C ASN A 355 -7.95 16.54 -7.65
N ALA A 356 -7.12 16.93 -8.62
CA ALA A 356 -5.70 17.14 -8.36
C ALA A 356 -5.54 18.54 -7.77
N TRP A 357 -4.95 18.62 -6.59
CA TRP A 357 -4.72 19.89 -5.90
C TRP A 357 -3.35 20.45 -6.25
N VAL A 358 -3.33 21.66 -6.82
CA VAL A 358 -2.14 22.32 -7.33
C VAL A 358 -1.84 23.56 -6.49
N GLY A 359 -0.63 23.65 -5.96
CA GLY A 359 -0.10 24.86 -5.34
C GLY A 359 0.43 25.80 -6.41
N LEU A 360 0.04 27.07 -6.36
CA LEU A 360 0.37 28.09 -7.34
C LEU A 360 1.22 29.21 -6.73
N GLU A 361 1.71 30.11 -7.57
CA GLU A 361 2.41 31.33 -7.12
C GLU A 361 1.52 32.26 -6.28
N SER A 362 0.20 32.24 -6.52
CA SER A 362 -0.76 33.16 -5.91
C SER A 362 -2.04 32.48 -5.41
N GLY A 363 -2.02 31.17 -5.18
CA GLY A 363 -3.19 30.43 -4.73
C GLY A 363 -2.98 28.93 -4.63
N ILE A 364 -4.06 28.22 -4.34
CA ILE A 364 -4.22 26.78 -4.58
C ILE A 364 -5.40 26.59 -5.54
N GLU A 365 -5.31 25.59 -6.41
CA GLU A 365 -6.39 25.24 -7.34
C GLU A 365 -6.71 23.75 -7.25
N ALA A 366 -7.99 23.44 -7.02
CA ALA A 366 -8.53 22.10 -7.24
C ALA A 366 -8.88 21.95 -8.71
N VAL A 367 -8.07 21.20 -9.45
CA VAL A 367 -8.33 20.88 -10.86
C VAL A 367 -9.09 19.57 -10.94
N ARG A 368 -10.25 19.57 -11.60
CA ARG A 368 -11.10 18.38 -11.72
C ARG A 368 -10.50 17.40 -12.73
N VAL A 369 -10.11 16.19 -12.28
CA VAL A 369 -9.33 15.23 -13.10
C VAL A 369 -10.05 13.92 -13.42
N THR A 370 -11.17 13.63 -12.75
CA THR A 370 -11.96 12.40 -13.00
C THR A 370 -13.43 12.67 -13.27
N GLU A 371 -14.11 11.65 -13.80
CA GLU A 371 -15.57 11.55 -13.76
C GLU A 371 -16.10 11.53 -12.32
N TRP A 372 -17.39 11.83 -12.12
CA TRP A 372 -18.04 11.66 -10.81
C TRP A 372 -18.59 10.25 -10.64
N ASP A 373 -19.31 9.78 -11.66
CA ASP A 373 -19.95 8.48 -11.67
C ASP A 373 -18.92 7.35 -11.67
N GLU A 374 -19.38 6.16 -11.29
CA GLU A 374 -18.56 4.96 -11.28
C GLU A 374 -18.68 4.18 -12.60
N PRO A 375 -17.58 3.61 -13.13
CA PRO A 375 -16.23 3.63 -12.57
C PRO A 375 -15.56 5.01 -12.72
N GLN A 376 -14.97 5.52 -11.63
CA GLN A 376 -14.44 6.89 -11.60
C GLN A 376 -13.19 7.07 -12.46
N ALA A 377 -13.38 7.27 -13.76
CA ALA A 377 -12.31 7.30 -14.76
C ALA A 377 -11.61 8.66 -14.81
N VAL A 378 -10.28 8.66 -14.99
CA VAL A 378 -9.50 9.88 -15.24
C VAL A 378 -9.79 10.39 -16.65
N PHE A 379 -9.97 11.71 -16.83
CA PHE A 379 -10.26 12.31 -18.13
C PHE A 379 -9.15 12.03 -19.16
N GLY A 380 -9.54 11.62 -20.36
CA GLY A 380 -8.67 11.26 -21.48
C GLY A 380 -8.02 9.88 -21.36
N SER A 381 -8.29 9.13 -20.29
CA SER A 381 -7.66 7.82 -20.04
C SER A 381 -8.26 6.69 -20.87
N TYR A 382 -7.53 5.57 -20.93
CA TYR A 382 -8.01 4.30 -21.47
C TYR A 382 -9.37 3.92 -20.88
N LEU A 383 -9.51 3.94 -19.55
CA LEU A 383 -10.75 3.53 -18.89
C LEU A 383 -11.92 4.44 -19.29
N GLN A 384 -11.70 5.76 -19.35
CA GLN A 384 -12.75 6.69 -19.75
C GLN A 384 -13.22 6.43 -21.18
N ARG A 385 -12.30 6.11 -22.11
CA ARG A 385 -12.65 5.80 -23.50
C ARG A 385 -13.66 4.67 -23.63
N TYR A 386 -13.58 3.66 -22.77
CA TYR A 386 -14.50 2.50 -22.81
C TYR A 386 -15.71 2.64 -21.90
N ALA A 387 -15.54 3.26 -20.72
CA ALA A 387 -16.64 3.45 -19.77
C ALA A 387 -17.57 4.61 -20.16
N TYR A 388 -17.03 5.67 -20.78
CA TYR A 388 -17.75 6.89 -21.14
C TYR A 388 -17.33 7.40 -22.54
N PRO A 389 -17.60 6.64 -23.63
CA PRO A 389 -17.09 6.97 -24.97
C PRO A 389 -17.53 8.36 -25.46
N ASP A 390 -18.77 8.78 -25.21
CA ASP A 390 -19.28 10.09 -25.62
C ASP A 390 -18.58 11.23 -24.86
N PHE A 391 -18.30 11.04 -23.57
CA PHE A 391 -17.63 12.04 -22.74
C PHE A 391 -16.13 12.11 -23.03
N PHE A 392 -15.53 10.97 -23.34
CA PHE A 392 -14.17 10.90 -23.86
C PHE A 392 -14.04 11.67 -25.17
N ALA A 393 -14.95 11.45 -26.13
CA ALA A 393 -14.95 12.18 -27.40
C ALA A 393 -15.10 13.69 -27.17
N GLN A 394 -16.01 14.12 -26.29
CA GLN A 394 -16.14 15.54 -25.92
C GLN A 394 -14.84 16.10 -25.32
N HIS A 395 -14.19 15.39 -24.40
CA HIS A 395 -12.93 15.84 -23.81
C HIS A 395 -11.81 15.96 -24.85
N VAL A 396 -11.67 14.94 -25.71
CA VAL A 396 -10.57 14.87 -26.68
C VAL A 396 -10.80 15.82 -27.86
N GLU A 397 -11.97 15.78 -28.47
CA GLU A 397 -12.26 16.47 -29.74
C GLU A 397 -12.72 17.91 -29.51
N ARG A 398 -13.62 18.14 -28.56
CA ARG A 398 -14.18 19.48 -28.30
C ARG A 398 -13.27 20.33 -27.43
N ASN A 399 -12.69 19.77 -26.37
CA ASN A 399 -11.83 20.54 -25.45
C ASN A 399 -10.33 20.42 -25.77
N GLY A 400 -9.94 19.63 -26.78
CA GLY A 400 -8.52 19.43 -27.08
C GLY A 400 -7.73 18.85 -25.89
N ARG A 401 -8.39 18.01 -25.08
CA ARG A 401 -7.90 17.44 -23.81
C ARG A 401 -7.65 18.44 -22.67
N GLU A 402 -8.10 19.68 -22.80
CA GLU A 402 -8.03 20.67 -21.73
C GLU A 402 -9.10 20.41 -20.65
N LEU A 403 -8.69 20.43 -19.38
CA LEU A 403 -9.54 20.34 -18.20
C LEU A 403 -10.16 21.71 -17.91
N VAL A 404 -11.13 22.09 -18.73
CA VAL A 404 -11.84 23.38 -18.64
C VAL A 404 -13.08 23.31 -17.76
N ASN A 405 -13.51 24.48 -17.28
CA ASN A 405 -14.83 24.64 -16.68
C ASN A 405 -15.89 24.49 -17.78
N TRP A 406 -16.81 23.56 -17.61
CA TRP A 406 -17.91 23.33 -18.54
C TRP A 406 -19.06 22.58 -17.88
N THR A 407 -20.22 22.67 -18.50
CA THR A 407 -21.42 21.97 -18.09
C THR A 407 -21.82 21.02 -19.22
N ARG A 408 -22.02 19.74 -18.90
CA ARG A 408 -22.39 18.70 -19.87
C ARG A 408 -23.61 17.90 -19.40
N GLY A 409 -24.23 17.16 -20.31
CA GLY A 409 -25.50 16.47 -20.07
C GLY A 409 -26.69 17.21 -20.69
N ARG A 410 -27.89 16.62 -20.60
CA ARG A 410 -29.13 17.20 -21.15
C ARG A 410 -30.10 17.45 -20.00
N ALA A 411 -30.58 18.68 -19.86
CA ALA A 411 -31.54 19.04 -18.82
C ALA A 411 -32.93 18.39 -18.99
N PHE A 412 -33.26 17.91 -20.19
CA PHE A 412 -34.53 17.25 -20.49
C PHE A 412 -34.27 16.03 -21.36
N ASP A 413 -34.72 14.87 -20.89
CA ASP A 413 -34.68 13.65 -21.66
C ASP A 413 -36.02 13.47 -22.39
N LEU A 414 -36.07 13.91 -23.64
CA LEU A 414 -37.26 13.78 -24.48
C LEU A 414 -37.63 12.32 -24.74
N GLU A 415 -36.68 11.39 -24.64
CA GLU A 415 -36.91 9.95 -24.79
C GLU A 415 -37.53 9.33 -23.52
N ALA A 416 -37.33 9.96 -22.36
CA ALA A 416 -37.97 9.61 -21.09
C ALA A 416 -39.20 10.48 -20.77
N GLY A 417 -39.93 10.92 -21.81
CA GLY A 417 -41.17 11.67 -21.67
C GLY A 417 -40.98 13.15 -21.28
N GLY A 418 -39.79 13.71 -21.49
CA GLY A 418 -39.49 15.12 -21.17
C GLY A 418 -39.23 15.39 -19.70
N SER A 419 -39.07 14.34 -18.88
CA SER A 419 -38.61 14.48 -17.49
C SER A 419 -37.18 15.03 -17.48
N GLY A 420 -36.94 16.07 -16.67
CA GLY A 420 -35.60 16.63 -16.46
C GLY A 420 -34.73 15.87 -15.46
N ASP A 421 -35.26 14.74 -14.94
CA ASP A 421 -34.65 14.02 -13.83
C ASP A 421 -33.98 12.69 -14.22
N THR A 422 -34.06 12.26 -15.49
CA THR A 422 -33.50 10.97 -15.93
C THR A 422 -32.09 11.07 -16.51
N ARG A 423 -31.64 12.26 -16.93
CA ARG A 423 -30.24 12.55 -17.30
C ARG A 423 -29.81 13.84 -16.61
N SER A 424 -28.87 13.77 -15.67
CA SER A 424 -28.42 14.95 -14.94
C SER A 424 -27.46 15.80 -15.77
N VAL A 425 -27.61 17.12 -15.64
CA VAL A 425 -26.57 18.07 -16.02
C VAL A 425 -25.46 18.01 -14.98
N GLU A 426 -24.21 17.83 -15.41
CA GLU A 426 -23.04 17.84 -14.55
C GLU A 426 -22.21 19.10 -14.80
N GLU A 427 -21.85 19.78 -13.70
CA GLU A 427 -20.87 20.84 -13.68
C GLU A 427 -19.48 20.24 -13.39
N ILE A 428 -18.54 20.48 -14.30
CA ILE A 428 -17.12 20.21 -14.11
C ILE A 428 -16.43 21.57 -14.00
N ALA A 429 -15.77 21.80 -12.87
CA ALA A 429 -15.19 23.09 -12.55
C ALA A 429 -13.90 22.94 -11.74
N ASN A 430 -12.91 23.74 -12.11
CA ASN A 430 -11.72 24.00 -11.32
C ASN A 430 -12.03 25.13 -10.34
N THR A 431 -11.55 24.99 -9.10
CA THR A 431 -11.83 25.93 -8.02
C THR A 431 -10.52 26.53 -7.51
N LEU A 432 -10.39 27.86 -7.61
CA LEU A 432 -9.24 28.62 -7.16
C LEU A 432 -9.49 29.22 -5.78
N GLN A 433 -8.50 29.13 -4.89
CA GLN A 433 -8.43 29.86 -3.64
C GLN A 433 -7.14 30.69 -3.60
N ALA A 434 -7.25 31.99 -3.37
CA ALA A 434 -6.08 32.85 -3.20
C ALA A 434 -5.38 32.57 -1.85
N THR A 435 -4.04 32.69 -1.87
CA THR A 435 -3.17 32.49 -0.71
C THR A 435 -2.38 33.76 -0.40
N GLY A 436 -1.85 33.89 0.82
CA GLY A 436 -1.04 35.04 1.23
C GLY A 436 0.36 35.10 0.58
N GLY A 437 0.74 34.04 -0.13
CA GLY A 437 1.99 33.91 -0.88
C GLY A 437 2.04 32.58 -1.65
N GLN A 438 3.22 32.19 -2.09
CA GLN A 438 3.40 31.02 -2.94
C GLN A 438 3.07 29.72 -2.20
N ALA A 439 2.13 28.92 -2.72
CA ALA A 439 1.78 27.61 -2.17
C ALA A 439 2.76 26.55 -2.70
N ARG A 440 3.80 26.24 -1.92
CA ARG A 440 4.93 25.39 -2.37
C ARG A 440 4.90 23.96 -1.84
N CYS A 441 4.08 23.69 -0.84
CA CYS A 441 3.71 22.34 -0.41
C CYS A 441 2.28 22.37 0.09
N LEU A 442 1.54 21.33 -0.27
CA LEU A 442 0.18 21.13 0.15
C LEU A 442 -0.09 19.64 0.34
N GLN A 443 -0.95 19.29 1.30
CA GLN A 443 -1.36 17.91 1.55
C GLN A 443 -2.84 17.88 1.95
N LEU A 444 -3.65 17.17 1.16
CA LEU A 444 -5.02 16.81 1.52
C LEU A 444 -5.00 15.69 2.56
N ARG A 445 -5.71 15.88 3.68
CA ARG A 445 -6.01 14.82 4.65
C ARG A 445 -7.47 14.92 5.08
N GLY A 446 -8.29 14.03 4.56
CA GLY A 446 -9.73 14.04 4.80
C GLY A 446 -10.36 15.30 4.22
N GLU A 447 -10.97 16.10 5.07
CA GLU A 447 -11.64 17.35 4.69
C GLU A 447 -10.74 18.59 4.69
N TYR A 448 -9.49 18.45 5.15
CA TYR A 448 -8.59 19.57 5.36
C TYR A 448 -7.42 19.56 4.38
N MET A 449 -7.16 20.71 3.79
CA MET A 449 -6.01 20.98 2.94
C MET A 449 -4.97 21.79 3.71
N PHE A 450 -3.83 21.17 4.00
CA PHE A 450 -2.72 21.77 4.75
C PHE A 450 -1.76 22.43 3.76
N VAL A 451 -1.40 23.71 3.96
CA VAL A 451 -0.65 24.50 2.96
C VAL A 451 0.45 25.34 3.62
N ALA A 452 1.64 25.34 3.00
CA ALA A 452 2.70 26.30 3.28
C ALA A 452 2.71 27.40 2.20
N GLU A 453 2.36 28.64 2.58
CA GLU A 453 2.06 29.77 1.68
C GLU A 453 3.17 30.83 1.60
N GLY A 454 4.42 30.46 1.81
CA GLY A 454 5.54 31.41 1.81
C GLY A 454 5.36 32.45 2.93
N ARG A 455 5.40 33.74 2.55
CA ARG A 455 5.14 34.86 3.47
C ARG A 455 3.72 34.87 4.04
N GLY A 456 2.81 34.14 3.42
CA GLY A 456 1.49 33.88 3.95
C GLY A 456 1.49 33.00 5.19
N GLY A 457 2.60 32.31 5.53
CA GLY A 457 2.68 31.40 6.67
C GLY A 457 2.09 30.01 6.38
N PHE A 458 1.72 29.29 7.43
CA PHE A 458 1.06 27.98 7.32
C PHE A 458 -0.45 28.12 7.55
N ARG A 459 -1.27 27.51 6.70
CA ARG A 459 -2.72 27.59 6.78
C ARG A 459 -3.36 26.23 6.49
N VAL A 460 -4.49 25.97 7.12
CA VAL A 460 -5.34 24.82 6.79
C VAL A 460 -6.69 25.32 6.26
N TYR A 461 -7.08 24.85 5.07
CA TYR A 461 -8.37 25.14 4.45
C TYR A 461 -9.33 23.97 4.64
N ASP A 462 -10.61 24.26 4.81
CA ASP A 462 -11.69 23.28 4.73
C ASP A 462 -12.13 23.14 3.27
N VAL A 463 -12.03 21.91 2.75
CA VAL A 463 -12.36 21.56 1.37
C VAL A 463 -13.48 20.51 1.28
N ALA A 464 -14.22 20.27 2.37
CA ALA A 464 -15.33 19.32 2.40
C ALA A 464 -16.39 19.65 1.32
N ALA A 465 -16.62 20.94 1.12
CA ALA A 465 -17.63 21.49 0.22
C ALA A 465 -17.19 21.56 -1.25
N ILE A 466 -16.02 21.01 -1.64
CA ILE A 466 -15.47 21.19 -2.99
C ILE A 466 -16.40 20.72 -4.12
N GLY A 467 -17.23 19.71 -3.85
CA GLY A 467 -18.24 19.20 -4.78
C GLY A 467 -19.66 19.71 -4.51
N ASN A 468 -19.87 20.55 -3.49
CA ASN A 468 -21.19 20.91 -3.01
C ASN A 468 -21.72 22.16 -3.74
N LYS A 469 -22.73 21.98 -4.60
CA LYS A 469 -23.36 23.10 -5.32
C LYS A 469 -24.17 24.06 -4.44
N GLY A 470 -24.54 23.64 -3.22
CA GLY A 470 -25.27 24.46 -2.24
C GLY A 470 -24.36 25.43 -1.50
N VAL A 471 -23.04 25.37 -1.71
CA VAL A 471 -22.06 26.23 -1.05
C VAL A 471 -21.42 27.15 -2.08
N SER A 472 -21.52 28.46 -1.84
CA SER A 472 -21.01 29.47 -2.79
C SER A 472 -19.48 29.52 -2.83
N ASP A 473 -18.83 29.36 -1.66
CA ASP A 473 -17.38 29.29 -1.55
C ASP A 473 -16.96 27.85 -1.27
N ARG A 474 -16.27 27.23 -2.24
CA ARG A 474 -15.98 25.80 -2.23
C ARG A 474 -14.71 25.44 -1.43
N ILE A 475 -13.89 26.43 -1.07
CA ILE A 475 -12.67 26.27 -0.27
C ILE A 475 -12.73 27.29 0.87
N LEU A 476 -13.03 26.84 2.08
CA LEU A 476 -13.35 27.71 3.20
C LEU A 476 -12.12 27.94 4.10
N THR A 477 -11.95 29.18 4.55
CA THR A 477 -10.90 29.54 5.53
C THR A 477 -11.42 29.60 6.96
N ALA A 478 -12.69 29.95 7.14
CA ALA A 478 -13.37 30.02 8.42
C ALA A 478 -14.85 29.66 8.24
N PRO A 479 -15.19 28.35 8.15
CA PRO A 479 -16.59 27.93 8.05
C PRO A 479 -17.42 28.31 9.29
N PHE A 480 -16.75 28.59 10.41
CA PHE A 480 -17.34 28.99 11.69
C PHE A 480 -16.91 30.41 12.10
N SER A 481 -17.40 30.87 13.25
CA SER A 481 -17.03 32.18 13.79
C SER A 481 -15.52 32.35 13.98
N PRO A 482 -14.94 33.53 13.67
CA PRO A 482 -13.53 33.84 13.95
C PRO A 482 -13.13 33.72 15.42
N LEU A 483 -14.09 33.72 16.36
CA LEU A 483 -13.82 33.54 17.79
C LEU A 483 -13.39 32.11 18.16
N GLY A 484 -13.68 31.12 17.30
CA GLY A 484 -13.40 29.71 17.55
C GLY A 484 -12.70 28.99 16.41
N ASN A 485 -12.39 29.69 15.31
CA ASN A 485 -11.77 29.09 14.13
C ASN A 485 -10.74 30.05 13.52
N ASP A 486 -9.48 29.80 13.86
CA ASP A 486 -8.30 30.39 13.23
C ASP A 486 -7.30 29.28 12.90
N THR A 487 -7.36 28.79 11.66
CA THR A 487 -6.47 27.75 11.14
C THR A 487 -5.21 28.30 10.49
N HIS A 488 -4.84 29.54 10.83
CA HIS A 488 -3.68 30.23 10.30
C HIS A 488 -2.57 30.38 11.34
N VAL A 489 -1.36 30.01 10.97
CA VAL A 489 -0.15 30.28 11.74
C VAL A 489 0.76 31.16 10.90
N ALA A 490 0.78 32.46 11.23
CA ALA A 490 1.68 33.41 10.61
C ALA A 490 3.15 32.97 10.78
N SER A 491 3.98 33.15 9.75
CA SER A 491 5.43 32.91 9.78
C SER A 491 6.19 33.81 8.80
N GLY A 492 7.51 33.84 8.91
CA GLY A 492 8.39 34.71 8.13
C GLY A 492 8.43 34.35 6.64
N ASN A 493 8.50 33.06 6.31
CA ASN A 493 8.40 32.51 4.96
C ASN A 493 8.26 30.96 4.97
N ALA A 494 7.06 30.42 5.21
CA ALA A 494 6.77 28.98 5.20
C ALA A 494 6.96 28.37 3.79
N THR A 495 7.96 27.52 3.62
CA THR A 495 8.36 26.97 2.32
C THR A 495 7.79 25.61 2.01
N CYS A 496 7.60 24.77 3.03
CA CYS A 496 7.03 23.44 2.90
C CYS A 496 6.44 22.99 4.24
N MET A 497 5.77 21.85 4.23
CA MET A 497 5.27 21.17 5.42
C MET A 497 5.20 19.66 5.14
N ALA A 498 5.25 18.86 6.20
CA ALA A 498 4.91 17.44 6.17
C ALA A 498 4.01 17.07 7.36
N LEU A 499 3.01 16.22 7.09
CA LEU A 499 2.33 15.43 8.12
C LEU A 499 3.03 14.07 8.22
N PRO A 500 3.13 13.45 9.41
CA PRO A 500 3.71 12.10 9.55
C PRO A 500 2.96 11.03 8.76
N THR A 501 1.68 11.27 8.46
CA THR A 501 0.87 10.47 7.57
C THR A 501 -0.15 11.34 6.82
N ASN A 502 -0.39 11.00 5.55
CA ASN A 502 -1.49 11.56 4.77
C ASN A 502 -2.85 10.98 5.24
N GLN A 503 -2.86 9.76 5.78
CA GLN A 503 -4.10 9.13 6.20
C GLN A 503 -4.75 9.90 7.37
N PRO A 504 -6.09 10.08 7.36
CA PRO A 504 -6.81 10.65 8.50
C PRO A 504 -6.62 9.80 9.76
N ILE A 505 -6.25 10.46 10.85
CA ILE A 505 -6.03 9.87 12.18
C ILE A 505 -6.46 10.86 13.26
N ALA A 506 -6.72 10.37 14.47
CA ALA A 506 -7.03 11.16 15.66
C ALA A 506 -6.30 10.59 16.89
N PRO A 507 -5.03 10.98 17.13
CA PRO A 507 -4.21 10.42 18.20
C PRO A 507 -4.87 10.49 19.60
N THR A 508 -5.66 11.53 19.86
CA THR A 508 -6.37 11.76 21.13
C THR A 508 -7.41 10.68 21.46
N ARG A 509 -7.91 9.92 20.47
CA ARG A 509 -8.85 8.81 20.68
C ARG A 509 -8.17 7.51 21.13
N ASN A 510 -6.85 7.38 20.92
CA ASN A 510 -6.07 6.25 21.37
C ASN A 510 -5.73 6.41 22.86
N THR A 511 -6.74 6.28 23.72
CA THR A 511 -6.56 6.39 25.18
C THR A 511 -5.93 5.12 25.75
N ALA A 512 -5.40 5.19 26.97
CA ALA A 512 -4.86 4.01 27.66
C ALA A 512 -5.91 2.89 27.82
N ALA A 513 -7.18 3.25 28.06
CA ALA A 513 -8.28 2.30 28.15
C ALA A 513 -8.54 1.59 26.81
N MET A 514 -8.56 2.34 25.70
CA MET A 514 -8.73 1.76 24.37
C MET A 514 -7.56 0.84 24.00
N ARG A 515 -6.32 1.27 24.28
CA ARG A 515 -5.13 0.41 24.06
C ARG A 515 -5.17 -0.87 24.87
N ALA A 516 -5.58 -0.81 26.14
CA ALA A 516 -5.69 -2.00 26.97
C ALA A 516 -6.79 -2.95 26.45
N ALA A 517 -7.93 -2.40 26.00
CA ALA A 517 -9.02 -3.18 25.44
C ALA A 517 -8.66 -3.86 24.12
N ASN A 518 -7.95 -3.15 23.22
CA ASN A 518 -7.64 -3.65 21.87
C ASN A 518 -6.25 -4.28 21.73
N GLN A 519 -5.37 -4.11 22.74
CA GLN A 519 -3.96 -4.51 22.72
C GLN A 519 -3.18 -3.81 21.58
N GLU A 520 -3.49 -2.54 21.34
CA GLU A 520 -2.91 -1.71 20.27
C GLU A 520 -1.69 -0.93 20.73
N GLN A 521 -0.86 -0.52 19.77
CA GLN A 521 0.27 0.40 20.02
C GLN A 521 -0.23 1.80 20.36
N ALA A 522 0.60 2.57 21.07
CA ALA A 522 0.37 4.00 21.25
C ALA A 522 0.73 4.77 19.98
N PHE A 523 -0.06 5.80 19.67
CA PHE A 523 0.39 6.80 18.71
C PHE A 523 1.63 7.51 19.24
N HIS A 524 2.62 7.69 18.38
CA HIS A 524 3.74 8.57 18.65
C HIS A 524 3.26 10.03 18.75
N PRO A 525 3.79 10.87 19.67
CA PRO A 525 3.40 12.27 19.79
C PRO A 525 3.54 13.09 18.51
N ILE A 526 4.44 12.71 17.60
CA ILE A 526 4.64 13.42 16.32
C ILE A 526 3.35 13.51 15.48
N TYR A 527 2.43 12.54 15.60
CA TYR A 527 1.18 12.49 14.82
C TYR A 527 0.21 13.63 15.14
N SER A 528 0.40 14.32 16.26
CA SER A 528 -0.37 15.50 16.66
C SER A 528 0.09 16.79 15.95
N TYR A 529 1.19 16.76 15.21
CA TYR A 529 1.82 17.96 14.67
C TYR A 529 1.94 17.96 13.14
N ALA A 530 1.65 19.11 12.54
CA ALA A 530 2.21 19.46 11.24
C ALA A 530 3.63 20.02 11.43
N VAL A 531 4.58 19.50 10.65
CA VAL A 531 5.98 19.90 10.68
C VAL A 531 6.26 20.84 9.52
N VAL A 532 6.41 22.13 9.80
CA VAL A 532 6.50 23.20 8.80
C VAL A 532 7.95 23.68 8.69
N THR A 533 8.47 23.78 7.45
CA THR A 533 9.78 24.42 7.20
C THR A 533 9.60 25.86 6.76
N ASP A 534 10.33 26.76 7.39
CA ASP A 534 10.36 28.19 7.13
C ASP A 534 11.79 28.63 6.76
N ALA A 535 11.94 29.36 5.66
CA ALA A 535 13.27 29.74 5.16
C ALA A 535 14.02 30.74 6.08
N ARG A 536 13.33 31.39 7.02
CA ARG A 536 13.88 32.37 7.96
C ARG A 536 13.87 31.86 9.39
N GLU A 537 12.78 31.22 9.80
CA GLU A 537 12.57 30.78 11.18
C GLU A 537 13.02 29.33 11.42
N GLY A 538 13.33 28.56 10.38
CA GLY A 538 13.73 27.16 10.46
C GLY A 538 12.54 26.21 10.56
N LEU A 539 12.42 25.47 11.67
CA LEU A 539 11.35 24.49 11.88
C LEU A 539 10.24 25.07 12.75
N ILE A 540 8.98 24.90 12.36
CA ILE A 540 7.81 25.28 13.16
C ILE A 540 6.92 24.04 13.32
N LEU A 541 6.56 23.71 14.55
CA LEU A 541 5.61 22.63 14.86
C LEU A 541 4.25 23.25 15.17
N VAL A 542 3.20 22.77 14.53
CA VAL A 542 1.83 23.24 14.73
C VAL A 542 0.98 22.07 15.18
N ASN A 543 0.36 22.13 16.37
CA ASN A 543 -0.57 21.08 16.79
C ASN A 543 -1.84 21.17 15.92
N VAL A 544 -2.30 20.03 15.41
CA VAL A 544 -3.44 19.94 14.48
C VAL A 544 -4.56 19.03 15.01
N ASP A 545 -4.54 18.66 16.30
CA ASP A 545 -5.51 17.73 16.89
C ASP A 545 -6.93 18.33 16.96
N THR A 546 -7.05 19.65 17.07
CA THR A 546 -8.35 20.34 17.12
C THR A 546 -9.17 20.06 15.86
N LEU A 547 -8.52 19.83 14.72
CA LEU A 547 -9.18 19.50 13.46
C LEU A 547 -9.77 18.07 13.43
N ALA A 548 -9.50 17.23 14.44
CA ALA A 548 -9.95 15.84 14.48
C ALA A 548 -10.71 15.48 15.77
N ASP A 549 -10.87 16.42 16.72
CA ASP A 549 -11.53 16.19 18.01
C ASP A 549 -13.08 16.31 17.93
N GLY A 550 -13.60 16.94 16.88
CA GLY A 550 -15.03 17.14 16.64
C GLY A 550 -15.63 18.38 17.30
N ASP A 551 -14.83 19.29 17.87
CA ASP A 551 -15.30 20.55 18.43
C ASP A 551 -14.99 21.75 17.49
N PRO A 552 -15.96 22.24 16.70
CA PRO A 552 -15.71 23.34 15.75
C PRO A 552 -15.41 24.69 16.43
N ARG A 553 -15.51 24.79 17.76
CA ARG A 553 -15.32 26.04 18.51
C ARG A 553 -13.87 26.27 18.94
N ASN A 554 -12.99 25.28 18.77
CA ASN A 554 -11.62 25.33 19.30
C ASN A 554 -10.53 25.23 18.21
N ASN A 555 -10.89 25.37 16.93
CA ASN A 555 -10.02 25.28 15.76
C ASN A 555 -9.06 26.47 15.65
N ASN A 556 -8.28 26.73 16.70
CA ASN A 556 -7.31 27.82 16.81
C ASN A 556 -5.90 27.23 16.80
N LEU A 557 -5.33 27.07 15.62
CA LEU A 557 -4.00 26.50 15.45
C LEU A 557 -2.94 27.43 16.02
N ARG A 558 -1.98 26.85 16.74
CA ARG A 558 -0.89 27.61 17.38
C ARG A 558 0.44 26.92 17.15
N ARG A 559 1.49 27.74 17.15
CA ARG A 559 2.87 27.25 17.20
C ARG A 559 3.08 26.54 18.53
N ALA A 560 3.44 25.26 18.46
CA ALA A 560 3.84 24.48 19.62
C ALA A 560 5.35 24.62 19.87
N ALA A 561 6.16 24.69 18.80
CA ALA A 561 7.58 24.95 18.87
C ALA A 561 8.07 25.74 17.64
N THR A 562 9.16 26.48 17.80
CA THR A 562 9.94 27.08 16.70
C THR A 562 11.42 26.85 16.99
N TRP A 563 12.16 26.30 16.02
CA TRP A 563 13.49 25.75 16.26
C TRP A 563 14.43 26.00 15.07
N ASN A 564 15.56 26.68 15.33
CA ASN A 564 16.64 26.90 14.37
C ASN A 564 17.97 27.23 15.08
N PRO A 565 18.51 26.34 15.93
CA PRO A 565 19.73 26.62 16.66
C PRO A 565 20.89 26.85 15.69
N GLY A 566 21.62 27.95 15.89
CA GLY A 566 22.79 28.30 15.06
C GLY A 566 22.48 28.56 13.59
N GLY A 567 21.21 28.73 13.20
CA GLY A 567 20.81 28.96 11.80
C GLY A 567 20.96 27.74 10.90
N VAL A 568 21.02 26.52 11.47
CA VAL A 568 21.26 25.28 10.70
C VAL A 568 20.18 25.02 9.63
N LEU A 569 18.96 25.52 9.85
CA LEU A 569 17.83 25.42 8.91
C LEU A 569 17.60 26.69 8.08
N ASP A 570 18.55 27.63 8.04
CA ASP A 570 18.39 28.80 7.19
C ASP A 570 18.21 28.42 5.72
N GLY A 571 17.20 29.00 5.07
CA GLY A 571 16.83 28.66 3.70
C GLY A 571 16.23 27.25 3.56
N ALA A 572 15.68 26.68 4.64
CA ALA A 572 14.89 25.46 4.56
C ALA A 572 13.80 25.59 3.49
N ARG A 573 13.64 24.56 2.65
CA ARG A 573 12.76 24.60 1.47
C ARG A 573 11.95 23.32 1.20
N HIS A 574 12.32 22.20 1.82
CA HIS A 574 11.63 20.92 1.68
C HIS A 574 11.84 20.06 2.93
N ILE A 575 10.88 19.19 3.23
CA ILE A 575 10.94 18.25 4.34
C ILE A 575 10.32 16.90 3.95
N THR A 576 10.97 15.82 4.39
CA THR A 576 10.44 14.44 4.32
C THR A 576 10.55 13.81 5.70
N LEU A 577 9.47 13.21 6.19
CA LEU A 577 9.44 12.51 7.47
C LEU A 577 9.63 11.00 7.28
N ALA A 578 10.41 10.41 8.17
CA ALA A 578 10.62 8.97 8.35
C ALA A 578 10.24 8.62 9.79
N GLY A 579 8.95 8.47 10.05
CA GLY A 579 8.41 8.52 11.41
C GLY A 579 8.76 9.85 12.10
N HIS A 580 9.49 9.79 13.21
CA HIS A 580 9.95 10.97 13.95
C HIS A 580 11.27 11.58 13.44
N ILE A 581 11.92 11.01 12.42
CA ILE A 581 13.12 11.61 11.81
C ILE A 581 12.73 12.50 10.63
N ALA A 582 13.19 13.75 10.64
CA ALA A 582 12.96 14.72 9.59
C ALA A 582 14.22 14.97 8.75
N TYR A 583 14.10 14.76 7.43
CA TYR A 583 15.11 15.15 6.45
C TYR A 583 14.73 16.49 5.82
N ILE A 584 15.49 17.54 6.11
CA ILE A 584 15.18 18.92 5.71
C ILE A 584 16.23 19.43 4.73
N ALA A 585 15.78 19.84 3.54
CA ALA A 585 16.63 20.53 2.58
C ALA A 585 16.81 21.99 3.01
N ALA A 586 18.05 22.40 3.32
CA ALA A 586 18.39 23.77 3.74
C ALA A 586 19.67 24.24 3.05
N ARG A 587 20.09 25.50 3.30
CA ARG A 587 21.34 26.03 2.73
C ARG A 587 22.57 25.24 3.17
N ALA A 588 22.53 24.65 4.37
CA ALA A 588 23.62 23.84 4.92
C ALA A 588 23.77 22.46 4.23
N GLY A 589 22.80 22.05 3.41
CA GLY A 589 22.71 20.72 2.80
C GLY A 589 21.43 20.01 3.23
N LEU A 590 21.52 18.69 3.43
CA LEU A 590 20.43 17.90 4.00
C LEU A 590 20.61 17.80 5.52
N VAL A 591 19.75 18.48 6.27
CA VAL A 591 19.78 18.51 7.74
C VAL A 591 18.86 17.43 8.28
N VAL A 592 19.37 16.63 9.20
CA VAL A 592 18.62 15.57 9.89
C VAL A 592 18.24 16.07 11.27
N VAL A 593 16.95 16.05 11.56
CA VAL A 593 16.39 16.46 12.86
C VAL A 593 15.59 15.30 13.43
N ASP A 594 15.85 14.97 14.69
CA ASP A 594 15.08 14.01 15.46
C ASP A 594 13.96 14.73 16.21
N LEU A 595 12.74 14.22 16.06
CA LEU A 595 11.49 14.71 16.63
C LEU A 595 10.79 13.64 17.52
N ASP A 596 11.55 12.71 18.09
CA ASP A 596 11.03 11.71 19.06
C ASP A 596 10.32 12.40 20.23
N ASP A 597 10.90 13.50 20.73
CA ASP A 597 10.21 14.53 21.50
C ASP A 597 9.94 15.76 20.60
N PRO A 598 8.72 15.90 20.03
CA PRO A 598 8.44 16.95 19.04
C PRO A 598 8.60 18.38 19.58
N LEU A 599 8.51 18.58 20.89
CA LEU A 599 8.65 19.91 21.51
C LEU A 599 10.10 20.27 21.83
N HIS A 600 11.01 19.29 21.76
CA HIS A 600 12.45 19.50 21.90
C HIS A 600 13.22 18.93 20.70
N PRO A 601 13.06 19.50 19.48
CA PRO A 601 13.76 19.03 18.30
C PRO A 601 15.28 18.98 18.49
N ARG A 602 15.91 17.94 17.96
CA ARG A 602 17.36 17.72 18.09
C ARG A 602 18.01 17.62 16.73
N HIS A 603 19.01 18.48 16.48
CA HIS A 603 19.90 18.31 15.33
C HIS A 603 20.70 17.03 15.52
N VAL A 604 20.66 16.13 14.53
CA VAL A 604 21.42 14.88 14.55
C VAL A 604 22.70 15.04 13.74
N THR A 605 22.56 15.38 12.46
CA THR A 605 23.67 15.52 11.52
C THR A 605 23.27 16.39 10.34
N THR A 606 24.26 16.79 9.53
CA THR A 606 24.05 17.49 8.27
C THR A 606 24.91 16.86 7.19
N VAL A 607 24.26 16.30 6.16
CA VAL A 607 24.95 15.81 4.97
C VAL A 607 25.18 17.00 4.05
N ARG A 608 26.45 17.37 3.84
CA ARG A 608 26.82 18.47 2.95
C ARG A 608 26.55 18.08 1.50
N LEU A 609 25.62 18.78 0.89
CA LEU A 609 25.20 18.64 -0.51
C LEU A 609 24.87 20.04 -1.04
N ASP A 610 25.24 20.32 -2.29
CA ASP A 610 25.07 21.64 -2.88
C ASP A 610 23.66 21.82 -3.44
N ASP A 611 22.95 22.85 -2.97
CA ASP A 611 21.61 23.21 -3.43
C ASP A 611 20.59 22.05 -3.36
N VAL A 612 20.47 21.41 -2.21
CA VAL A 612 19.42 20.38 -1.99
C VAL A 612 18.04 21.00 -2.18
N ARG A 613 17.20 20.34 -2.99
CA ARG A 613 15.88 20.86 -3.39
C ARG A 613 14.72 20.02 -2.88
N ALA A 614 14.83 18.70 -2.94
CA ALA A 614 13.77 17.80 -2.50
C ALA A 614 14.35 16.44 -2.06
N SER A 615 13.54 15.67 -1.34
CA SER A 615 13.87 14.29 -1.02
C SER A 615 12.63 13.40 -0.99
N ALA A 616 12.77 12.12 -1.31
CA ALA A 616 11.72 11.12 -1.22
C ALA A 616 12.30 9.85 -0.60
N LEU A 617 11.57 9.24 0.34
CA LEU A 617 12.00 8.07 1.08
C LEU A 617 11.28 6.82 0.60
N GLN A 618 12.02 5.73 0.44
CA GLN A 618 11.44 4.39 0.33
C GLN A 618 12.36 3.38 1.02
N PHE A 619 11.90 2.86 2.16
CA PHE A 619 12.63 1.89 2.97
C PHE A 619 14.07 2.36 3.30
N ARG A 620 15.11 1.69 2.78
CA ARG A 620 16.52 1.94 3.13
C ARG A 620 17.15 3.11 2.40
N TYR A 621 16.46 3.72 1.44
CA TYR A 621 17.06 4.73 0.56
C TYR A 621 16.28 6.03 0.53
N LEU A 622 17.02 7.12 0.70
CA LEU A 622 16.54 8.48 0.51
C LEU A 622 17.05 9.01 -0.83
N PHE A 623 16.13 9.30 -1.73
CA PHE A 623 16.41 9.88 -3.04
C PHE A 623 16.39 11.40 -2.89
N VAL A 624 17.44 12.10 -3.33
CA VAL A 624 17.62 13.54 -3.10
C VAL A 624 17.91 14.22 -4.42
N THR A 625 17.23 15.33 -4.69
CA THR A 625 17.55 16.21 -5.81
C THR A 625 18.38 17.40 -5.35
N ASP A 626 19.41 17.72 -6.12
CA ASP A 626 20.32 18.83 -5.83
C ASP A 626 20.91 19.45 -7.11
N ALA A 627 21.94 20.30 -6.98
CA ALA A 627 22.56 20.97 -8.12
C ALA A 627 23.09 20.03 -9.23
N GLN A 628 23.38 18.76 -8.92
CA GLN A 628 23.96 17.81 -9.87
C GLN A 628 22.91 16.87 -10.49
N GLY A 629 21.69 16.85 -9.98
CA GLY A 629 20.61 15.99 -10.46
C GLY A 629 19.94 15.21 -9.34
N MET A 630 19.72 13.90 -9.53
CA MET A 630 19.19 13.02 -8.48
C MET A 630 20.30 12.11 -7.94
N ARG A 631 20.49 12.07 -6.63
CA ARG A 631 21.40 11.14 -5.94
C ARG A 631 20.67 10.28 -4.91
N VAL A 632 21.35 9.23 -4.45
CA VAL A 632 20.81 8.29 -3.46
C VAL A 632 21.68 8.26 -2.20
N LEU A 633 21.03 8.35 -1.04
CA LEU A 633 21.63 8.17 0.27
C LEU A 633 21.10 6.86 0.89
N ASP A 634 21.99 6.09 1.50
CA ASP A 634 21.64 4.98 2.38
C ASP A 634 21.19 5.54 3.73
N VAL A 635 19.98 5.20 4.13
CA VAL A 635 19.34 5.60 5.39
C VAL A 635 18.86 4.37 6.17
N THR A 636 19.56 3.24 6.02
CA THR A 636 19.30 2.03 6.82
C THR A 636 19.29 2.37 8.32
N LYS A 637 20.21 3.23 8.75
CA LYS A 637 20.15 3.98 10.00
C LYS A 637 19.55 5.36 9.69
N LEU A 638 18.33 5.62 10.16
CA LEU A 638 17.56 6.81 9.80
C LEU A 638 18.25 8.13 10.25
N ASP A 639 19.05 8.06 11.30
CA ASP A 639 19.73 9.18 11.92
C ASP A 639 21.16 9.42 11.38
N ASP A 640 21.71 8.49 10.59
CA ASP A 640 23.04 8.57 9.97
C ASP A 640 22.97 8.33 8.45
N PRO A 641 22.35 9.23 7.68
CA PRO A 641 22.26 9.12 6.23
C PRO A 641 23.63 9.26 5.55
N ARG A 642 23.96 8.33 4.63
CA ARG A 642 25.24 8.31 3.92
C ARG A 642 25.05 8.35 2.41
N ALA A 643 25.67 9.31 1.74
CA ALA A 643 25.68 9.36 0.27
C ALA A 643 26.34 8.11 -0.32
N ILE A 644 25.70 7.49 -1.30
CA ILE A 644 26.23 6.31 -1.98
C ILE A 644 27.07 6.79 -3.15
N GLU A 645 28.35 6.44 -3.13
CA GLU A 645 29.29 6.81 -4.20
C GLU A 645 28.82 6.27 -5.56
N GLY A 646 28.80 7.13 -6.58
CA GLY A 646 28.39 6.77 -7.93
C GLY A 646 26.87 6.61 -8.15
N ALA A 647 26.03 6.66 -7.10
CA ALA A 647 24.58 6.57 -7.22
C ALA A 647 23.95 7.93 -7.55
N VAL A 648 24.33 8.52 -8.69
CA VAL A 648 23.88 9.83 -9.17
C VAL A 648 23.42 9.74 -10.62
N VAL A 649 22.26 10.29 -10.92
CA VAL A 649 21.75 10.53 -12.27
C VAL A 649 21.85 12.02 -12.57
N PRO A 650 22.76 12.44 -13.46
CA PRO A 650 22.95 13.85 -13.77
C PRO A 650 21.74 14.48 -14.46
N LEU A 651 21.27 15.62 -13.94
CA LEU A 651 20.18 16.42 -14.49
C LEU A 651 20.51 17.90 -14.31
N GLY A 652 20.14 18.74 -15.29
CA GLY A 652 20.49 20.15 -15.31
C GLY A 652 19.73 20.99 -14.27
N ASP A 653 18.47 20.66 -14.01
CA ASP A 653 17.64 21.40 -13.03
C ASP A 653 16.59 20.48 -12.39
N ALA A 654 17.04 19.48 -11.62
CA ALA A 654 16.15 18.58 -10.88
C ALA A 654 15.41 19.33 -9.76
N ARG A 655 14.08 19.25 -9.74
CA ARG A 655 13.19 19.93 -8.78
C ARG A 655 12.65 18.92 -7.78
N ARG A 656 11.33 18.73 -7.67
CA ARG A 656 10.75 17.69 -6.83
C ARG A 656 10.84 16.32 -7.49
N LEU A 657 10.72 15.29 -6.66
CA LEU A 657 10.70 13.91 -7.09
C LEU A 657 9.66 13.10 -6.32
N TYR A 658 9.19 12.03 -6.95
CA TYR A 658 8.28 11.06 -6.36
C TYR A 658 8.77 9.65 -6.67
N VAL A 659 8.76 8.76 -5.69
CA VAL A 659 9.21 7.37 -5.86
C VAL A 659 8.01 6.45 -5.72
N ALA A 660 7.69 5.71 -6.78
CA ALA A 660 6.62 4.71 -6.81
C ALA A 660 7.20 3.36 -7.22
N ARG A 661 7.17 2.39 -6.30
CA ARG A 661 7.85 1.09 -6.45
C ARG A 661 9.28 1.23 -6.97
N THR A 662 9.60 0.70 -8.15
CA THR A 662 10.97 0.66 -8.68
C THR A 662 11.33 1.84 -9.59
N TYR A 663 10.49 2.88 -9.65
CA TYR A 663 10.74 4.08 -10.45
C TYR A 663 10.72 5.35 -9.61
N ALA A 664 11.67 6.24 -9.88
CA ALA A 664 11.67 7.62 -9.42
C ALA A 664 11.27 8.54 -10.58
N TYR A 665 10.37 9.46 -10.31
CA TYR A 665 9.82 10.44 -11.23
C TYR A 665 10.33 11.80 -10.78
N VAL A 666 11.15 12.46 -11.60
CA VAL A 666 11.80 13.73 -11.27
C VAL A 666 11.27 14.82 -12.20
N ALA A 667 10.70 15.87 -11.64
CA ALA A 667 10.39 17.09 -12.37
C ALA A 667 11.70 17.86 -12.61
N ALA A 668 12.07 18.08 -13.88
CA ALA A 668 13.40 18.59 -14.25
C ALA A 668 13.34 19.83 -15.17
N LYS A 669 12.39 20.74 -14.93
CA LYS A 669 12.23 21.99 -15.69
C LYS A 669 12.22 21.75 -17.20
N GLY A 670 13.21 22.29 -17.92
CA GLY A 670 13.33 22.19 -19.38
C GLY A 670 13.55 20.77 -19.89
N GLU A 671 14.02 19.85 -19.06
CA GLU A 671 14.13 18.42 -19.40
C GLU A 671 12.79 17.67 -19.25
N GLY A 672 11.74 18.35 -18.76
CA GLY A 672 10.40 17.79 -18.59
C GLY A 672 10.31 16.84 -17.40
N LEU A 673 9.55 15.75 -17.56
CA LEU A 673 9.49 14.67 -16.58
C LEU A 673 10.56 13.63 -16.90
N VAL A 674 11.43 13.35 -15.94
CA VAL A 674 12.50 12.36 -16.06
C VAL A 674 12.15 11.14 -15.22
N ILE A 675 12.08 9.98 -15.86
CA ILE A 675 11.80 8.70 -15.21
C ILE A 675 13.12 7.95 -15.04
N ILE A 676 13.38 7.49 -13.83
CA ILE A 676 14.63 6.83 -13.43
C ILE A 676 14.27 5.46 -12.85
N ASP A 677 14.86 4.40 -13.40
CA ASP A 677 14.82 3.07 -12.82
C ASP A 677 15.70 3.05 -11.55
N VAL A 678 15.04 2.76 -10.43
CA VAL A 678 15.64 2.62 -9.10
C VAL A 678 15.41 1.22 -8.53
N THR A 679 15.20 0.22 -9.39
CA THR A 679 15.13 -1.20 -8.99
C THR A 679 16.33 -1.56 -8.13
N ASN A 680 17.52 -1.14 -8.55
CA ASN A 680 18.72 -1.13 -7.71
C ASN A 680 19.09 0.33 -7.34
N PRO A 681 18.72 0.80 -6.14
CA PRO A 681 18.96 2.19 -5.72
C PRO A 681 20.43 2.58 -5.63
N ARG A 682 21.35 1.62 -5.53
CA ARG A 682 22.81 1.88 -5.55
C ARG A 682 23.33 2.15 -6.96
N ARG A 683 22.56 1.79 -8.00
CA ARG A 683 22.90 1.95 -9.42
C ARG A 683 21.68 2.48 -10.20
N PRO A 684 21.16 3.67 -9.84
CA PRO A 684 20.00 4.24 -10.51
C PRO A 684 20.33 4.53 -11.97
N ARG A 685 19.35 4.34 -12.86
CA ARG A 685 19.54 4.52 -14.30
C ARG A 685 18.41 5.32 -14.90
N LEU A 686 18.76 6.29 -15.73
CA LEU A 686 17.77 6.98 -16.56
C LEU A 686 17.00 5.95 -17.39
N HIS A 687 15.68 5.99 -17.28
CA HIS A 687 14.78 5.19 -18.10
C HIS A 687 14.29 6.00 -19.30
N GLU A 688 13.70 7.17 -19.07
CA GLU A 688 13.11 8.00 -20.12
C GLU A 688 13.10 9.49 -19.74
N ARG A 689 13.16 10.38 -20.75
CA ARG A 689 12.86 11.81 -20.60
C ARG A 689 11.63 12.15 -21.42
N VAL A 690 10.66 12.80 -20.79
CA VAL A 690 9.34 13.07 -21.37
C VAL A 690 9.10 14.58 -21.44
N THR A 691 9.03 15.12 -22.66
CA THR A 691 8.77 16.56 -22.91
C THR A 691 7.55 16.82 -23.79
N PHE A 692 7.01 15.78 -24.45
CA PHE A 692 5.89 15.88 -25.39
C PHE A 692 6.06 17.01 -26.43
N ASP A 693 7.22 17.03 -27.10
CA ASP A 693 7.61 18.05 -28.09
C ASP A 693 7.67 19.47 -27.48
N GLY A 694 8.16 19.56 -26.24
CA GLY A 694 8.30 20.82 -25.51
C GLY A 694 7.01 21.32 -24.85
N ARG A 695 5.93 20.54 -24.86
CA ARG A 695 4.69 20.85 -24.11
C ARG A 695 4.81 20.63 -22.60
N LEU A 696 5.87 19.94 -22.16
CA LEU A 696 6.27 19.72 -20.78
C LEU A 696 7.73 20.18 -20.63
N ASN A 697 7.93 21.45 -20.26
CA ASN A 697 9.24 22.12 -20.30
C ASN A 697 9.48 23.09 -19.13
N ASP A 698 8.65 23.03 -18.10
CA ASP A 698 8.75 23.81 -16.86
C ASP A 698 8.31 22.98 -15.65
N ALA A 699 8.64 21.68 -15.66
CA ALA A 699 8.25 20.75 -14.61
C ALA A 699 8.85 21.15 -13.25
N GLU A 700 7.99 21.43 -12.27
CA GLU A 700 8.32 21.80 -10.89
C GLU A 700 8.07 20.67 -9.90
N ASP A 701 6.95 19.95 -10.07
CA ASP A 701 6.54 18.87 -9.17
C ASP A 701 5.81 17.73 -9.89
N VAL A 702 5.85 16.53 -9.31
CA VAL A 702 5.19 15.33 -9.81
C VAL A 702 4.64 14.48 -8.67
N VAL A 703 3.43 13.96 -8.81
CA VAL A 703 2.88 12.91 -7.94
C VAL A 703 2.36 11.76 -8.79
N VAL A 704 2.53 10.53 -8.28
CA VAL A 704 2.08 9.31 -8.95
C VAL A 704 1.02 8.60 -8.10
N ALA A 705 -0.04 8.13 -8.74
CA ALA A 705 -1.17 7.48 -8.08
C ALA A 705 -1.86 6.47 -9.01
N SER A 706 -2.63 5.55 -8.42
CA SER A 706 -3.46 4.60 -9.17
C SER A 706 -4.94 4.96 -9.07
N THR A 707 -5.61 4.90 -10.21
CA THR A 707 -7.08 4.94 -10.29
C THR A 707 -7.53 3.70 -11.05
N ASN A 708 -8.33 2.84 -10.43
CA ASN A 708 -8.66 1.53 -10.98
C ASN A 708 -7.40 0.68 -11.21
N ALA A 709 -7.20 0.15 -12.40
CA ALA A 709 -6.08 -0.72 -12.73
C ALA A 709 -4.88 0.02 -13.36
N SER A 710 -4.98 1.35 -13.52
CA SER A 710 -3.99 2.17 -14.22
C SER A 710 -3.24 3.10 -13.26
N LEU A 711 -1.98 3.36 -13.60
CA LEU A 711 -1.09 4.29 -12.92
C LEU A 711 -1.06 5.61 -13.71
N PHE A 712 -1.06 6.73 -13.00
CA PHE A 712 -1.04 8.07 -13.56
C PHE A 712 0.03 8.93 -12.88
N ALA A 713 0.64 9.84 -13.64
CA ALA A 713 1.44 10.93 -13.10
C ALA A 713 0.71 12.26 -13.31
N TYR A 714 0.70 13.07 -12.27
CA TYR A 714 0.24 14.45 -12.31
C TYR A 714 1.49 15.33 -12.21
N VAL A 715 1.66 16.30 -13.11
CA VAL A 715 2.86 17.13 -13.16
C VAL A 715 2.48 18.60 -13.11
N ALA A 716 3.00 19.32 -12.11
CA ALA A 716 2.94 20.77 -12.06
C ALA A 716 4.02 21.32 -12.99
N ASP A 717 3.63 21.83 -14.14
CA ASP A 717 4.49 22.26 -15.24
C ASP A 717 4.61 23.79 -15.27
N GLY A 718 4.81 24.40 -14.09
CA GLY A 718 5.11 25.82 -13.96
C GLY A 718 4.13 26.71 -14.73
N ARG A 719 4.67 27.52 -15.64
CA ARG A 719 3.87 28.44 -16.48
C ARG A 719 2.87 27.75 -17.43
N ASN A 720 2.99 26.44 -17.65
CA ASN A 720 2.11 25.66 -18.53
C ASN A 720 0.95 24.98 -17.78
N GLY A 721 0.87 25.13 -16.45
CA GLY A 721 -0.18 24.60 -15.60
C GLY A 721 -0.03 23.12 -15.24
N LEU A 722 -1.13 22.37 -15.16
CA LEU A 722 -1.14 20.95 -14.79
C LEU A 722 -1.07 20.05 -16.02
N LYS A 723 -0.31 18.96 -15.98
CA LYS A 723 -0.38 17.83 -16.91
C LYS A 723 -0.85 16.56 -16.19
N VAL A 724 -1.64 15.74 -16.89
CA VAL A 724 -2.04 14.41 -16.44
C VAL A 724 -1.57 13.39 -17.47
N LEU A 725 -0.74 12.46 -17.02
CA LEU A 725 -0.11 11.43 -17.83
C LEU A 725 -0.64 10.07 -17.41
N GLN A 726 -1.10 9.27 -18.36
CA GLN A 726 -1.30 7.84 -18.13
C GLN A 726 0.04 7.14 -18.25
N LEU A 727 0.47 6.43 -17.20
CA LEU A 727 1.73 5.69 -17.19
C LEU A 727 1.54 4.24 -17.56
N THR A 728 0.36 3.68 -17.28
CA THR A 728 0.07 2.28 -17.57
C THR A 728 -1.36 2.12 -18.08
N SER A 729 -1.54 1.27 -19.09
CA SER A 729 -2.85 0.93 -19.65
C SER A 729 -2.82 -0.45 -20.30
N PRO A 730 -3.96 -1.15 -20.44
CA PRO A 730 -4.02 -2.41 -21.17
C PRO A 730 -3.51 -2.31 -22.63
N ASP A 731 -3.66 -1.15 -23.27
CA ASP A 731 -3.23 -0.93 -24.65
C ASP A 731 -1.74 -0.58 -24.77
N SER A 732 -1.23 0.25 -23.86
CA SER A 732 0.17 0.67 -23.85
C SER A 732 1.08 -0.50 -23.48
N GLN A 733 0.62 -1.37 -22.57
CA GLN A 733 1.36 -2.54 -22.15
C GLN A 733 0.42 -3.69 -21.71
N ARG A 734 0.50 -4.83 -22.40
CA ARG A 734 -0.34 -6.01 -22.10
C ARG A 734 0.03 -6.70 -20.78
N ASN A 735 1.21 -6.42 -20.25
CA ASN A 735 1.77 -6.95 -18.99
C ASN A 735 1.58 -6.01 -17.78
N PHE A 736 0.65 -5.03 -17.82
CA PHE A 736 0.46 -4.02 -16.76
C PHE A 736 0.07 -4.53 -15.35
N TYR A 737 -0.14 -5.83 -15.16
CA TYR A 737 -0.52 -6.43 -13.87
C TYR A 737 0.67 -6.94 -13.03
N GLY A 738 1.92 -6.65 -13.41
CA GLY A 738 3.10 -6.98 -12.61
C GLY A 738 3.31 -6.12 -11.36
N PHE A 739 4.28 -6.50 -10.54
CA PHE A 739 4.74 -5.68 -9.41
C PHE A 739 5.34 -4.35 -9.88
N SER A 740 6.06 -4.29 -10.99
CA SER A 740 6.56 -3.01 -11.49
C SER A 740 6.59 -3.04 -13.02
N PRO A 741 5.43 -2.89 -13.66
CA PRO A 741 5.37 -2.83 -15.10
C PRO A 741 6.02 -1.53 -15.59
N GLU A 742 6.56 -1.55 -16.80
CA GLU A 742 7.30 -0.43 -17.38
C GLU A 742 6.37 0.80 -17.59
N PRO A 743 6.73 2.01 -17.14
CA PRO A 743 5.91 3.18 -17.40
C PRO A 743 5.97 3.54 -18.89
N ARG A 744 4.81 3.79 -19.50
CA ARG A 744 4.62 4.29 -20.86
C ARG A 744 3.82 5.60 -20.82
N PRO A 745 4.48 6.75 -20.65
CA PRO A 745 3.81 8.03 -20.41
C PRO A 745 3.04 8.54 -21.64
N GLU A 746 1.74 8.72 -21.48
CA GLU A 746 0.85 9.30 -22.49
C GLU A 746 0.19 10.57 -21.93
N LEU A 747 0.34 11.71 -22.62
CA LEU A 747 -0.34 12.95 -22.23
C LEU A 747 -1.84 12.87 -22.56
N ILE A 748 -2.65 12.62 -21.54
CA ILE A 748 -4.09 12.39 -21.70
C ILE A 748 -4.95 13.61 -21.41
N ALA A 749 -4.49 14.51 -20.52
CA ALA A 749 -5.17 15.74 -20.17
C ALA A 749 -4.20 16.81 -19.66
N TRP A 750 -4.63 18.08 -19.71
CA TRP A 750 -3.86 19.23 -19.20
C TRP A 750 -4.80 20.35 -18.74
N ALA A 751 -4.33 21.25 -17.88
CA ALA A 751 -5.11 22.43 -17.45
C ALA A 751 -4.21 23.66 -17.38
N ARG A 752 -4.67 24.80 -17.88
CA ARG A 752 -4.06 26.10 -17.55
C ARG A 752 -4.42 26.48 -16.13
N THR A 753 -3.41 26.90 -15.37
CA THR A 753 -3.60 27.46 -14.03
C THR A 753 -3.52 29.00 -14.09
N PRO A 754 -4.21 29.74 -13.21
CA PRO A 754 -4.21 31.21 -13.20
C PRO A 754 -2.83 31.85 -12.97
N SER A 755 -1.93 31.15 -12.28
CA SER A 755 -0.52 31.50 -12.10
C SER A 755 0.33 30.22 -12.13
N PRO A 756 1.68 30.29 -12.19
CA PRO A 756 2.51 29.10 -12.37
C PRO A 756 2.23 28.00 -11.34
N ALA A 757 2.10 26.76 -11.81
CA ALA A 757 1.93 25.56 -10.99
C ALA A 757 3.26 25.16 -10.36
N LEU A 758 3.35 25.18 -9.03
CA LEU A 758 4.59 25.01 -8.27
C LEU A 758 4.68 23.68 -7.51
N ALA A 759 3.54 23.12 -7.11
CA ALA A 759 3.49 21.95 -6.23
C ALA A 759 2.20 21.16 -6.42
N LEU A 760 2.21 19.89 -5.99
CA LEU A 760 1.05 19.02 -6.00
C LEU A 760 0.80 18.40 -4.62
N SER A 761 -0.47 18.22 -4.27
CA SER A 761 -0.81 17.41 -3.10
C SER A 761 -0.46 15.95 -3.35
N LYS A 762 0.25 15.33 -2.40
CA LYS A 762 0.41 13.88 -2.36
C LYS A 762 -0.98 13.22 -2.27
N GLY A 763 -1.19 12.14 -3.02
CA GLY A 763 -2.40 11.32 -2.91
C GLY A 763 -2.43 10.52 -1.60
N LEU A 764 -3.63 10.17 -1.14
CA LEU A 764 -3.85 9.34 0.05
C LEU A 764 -3.07 8.03 -0.03
N ASP A 765 -2.30 7.73 1.02
CA ASP A 765 -1.54 6.49 1.13
C ASP A 765 -2.49 5.31 1.39
N ARG A 766 -2.48 4.29 0.53
CA ARG A 766 -3.42 3.15 0.63
C ARG A 766 -2.78 1.79 0.89
N ASP A 767 -1.45 1.71 0.91
CA ASP A 767 -0.68 0.51 1.23
C ASP A 767 0.30 0.70 2.40
N ARG A 768 0.14 1.80 3.14
CA ARG A 768 0.94 2.15 4.32
C ARG A 768 0.15 1.86 5.61
N GLY A 769 0.71 1.05 6.50
CA GLY A 769 0.11 0.71 7.80
C GLY A 769 0.92 1.18 9.00
N VAL A 770 2.18 1.55 8.78
CA VAL A 770 3.18 1.87 9.80
C VAL A 770 4.20 2.87 9.23
N ASP A 771 4.82 3.68 10.08
CA ASP A 771 5.95 4.53 9.68
C ASP A 771 7.30 3.82 9.81
N GLU A 772 8.35 4.50 9.34
CA GLU A 772 9.73 3.98 9.29
C GLU A 772 10.35 3.75 10.67
N THR A 773 9.77 4.33 11.72
CA THR A 773 10.15 4.17 13.13
C THR A 773 9.28 3.12 13.85
N GLY A 774 8.40 2.44 13.12
CA GLY A 774 7.60 1.33 13.62
C GLY A 774 6.29 1.72 14.32
N HIS A 775 5.88 2.98 14.24
CA HIS A 775 4.63 3.41 14.86
C HIS A 775 3.44 3.17 13.93
N GLN A 776 2.39 2.57 14.49
CA GLN A 776 1.19 2.17 13.78
C GLN A 776 0.35 3.38 13.33
N ILE A 777 -0.14 3.33 12.08
CA ILE A 777 -0.97 4.37 11.46
C ILE A 777 -2.40 3.85 11.24
N ALA A 778 -2.50 2.59 10.83
CA ALA A 778 -3.75 1.97 10.39
C ALA A 778 -4.33 1.02 11.45
N ILE A 779 -5.64 0.78 11.38
CA ILE A 779 -6.30 -0.25 12.18
C ILE A 779 -5.93 -1.65 11.65
N PHE A 780 -5.67 -2.58 12.57
CA PHE A 780 -5.35 -3.97 12.25
C PHE A 780 -6.34 -4.91 12.92
N GLY A 781 -6.96 -5.80 12.13
CA GLY A 781 -7.68 -7.00 12.61
C GLY A 781 -8.46 -6.89 13.93
N ARG A 782 -8.47 -7.99 14.69
CA ARG A 782 -9.00 -8.10 16.06
C ARG A 782 -7.82 -8.05 17.07
N LEU A 783 -8.15 -8.02 18.36
CA LEU A 783 -7.26 -7.88 19.52
C LEU A 783 -5.80 -8.31 19.32
N GLY A 784 -4.88 -7.35 19.46
CA GLY A 784 -3.42 -7.56 19.42
C GLY A 784 -2.81 -7.68 18.03
N SER A 785 -3.62 -7.72 16.98
CA SER A 785 -3.15 -7.67 15.59
C SER A 785 -2.51 -6.31 15.32
N ARG A 786 -1.34 -6.28 14.66
CA ARG A 786 -0.60 -5.04 14.41
C ARG A 786 0.46 -5.18 13.30
N PRO A 787 0.98 -4.07 12.75
CA PRO A 787 2.19 -4.12 11.94
C PRO A 787 3.39 -4.48 12.82
N PHE A 788 4.54 -4.73 12.19
CA PHE A 788 5.80 -4.82 12.91
C PHE A 788 6.16 -3.50 13.57
N ASN A 789 6.81 -3.56 14.74
CA ASN A 789 7.54 -2.42 15.28
C ASN A 789 8.94 -2.35 14.65
N ARG A 790 9.70 -1.27 14.89
CA ARG A 790 11.01 -1.07 14.26
C ARG A 790 11.99 -2.22 14.51
N GLY A 791 12.10 -2.68 15.75
CA GLY A 791 13.03 -3.77 16.09
C GLY A 791 12.67 -5.09 15.40
N GLU A 792 11.38 -5.37 15.21
CA GLU A 792 10.92 -6.51 14.41
C GLU A 792 11.24 -6.34 12.92
N MET A 793 11.04 -5.14 12.36
CA MET A 793 11.40 -4.84 10.98
C MET A 793 12.89 -5.05 10.74
N GLU A 794 13.74 -4.53 11.62
CA GLU A 794 15.20 -4.60 11.51
C GLU A 794 15.72 -6.03 11.47
N ARG A 795 15.09 -6.98 12.18
CA ARG A 795 15.47 -8.40 12.11
C ARG A 795 15.30 -9.02 10.73
N LEU A 796 14.51 -8.41 9.83
CA LEU A 796 14.33 -8.87 8.46
C LEU A 796 15.45 -8.39 7.52
N PHE A 797 16.22 -7.36 7.90
CA PHE A 797 17.23 -6.77 7.01
C PHE A 797 18.58 -6.46 7.67
N LEU A 798 18.74 -6.65 8.98
CA LEU A 798 19.98 -6.47 9.73
C LEU A 798 20.39 -7.78 10.43
N ASP A 799 21.71 -7.97 10.57
CA ASP A 799 22.28 -8.96 11.47
C ASP A 799 22.42 -8.43 12.92
N TYR A 800 22.90 -9.26 13.85
CA TYR A 800 23.09 -8.87 15.25
C TYR A 800 24.08 -7.70 15.46
N ARG A 801 24.93 -7.39 14.46
CA ARG A 801 25.89 -6.27 14.50
C ARG A 801 25.27 -4.97 13.96
N GLY A 802 24.02 -5.02 13.47
CA GLY A 802 23.37 -3.90 12.81
C GLY A 802 23.85 -3.69 11.38
N GLU A 803 24.49 -4.68 10.76
CA GLU A 803 24.90 -4.65 9.36
C GLU A 803 23.82 -5.25 8.48
N VAL A 804 23.68 -4.75 7.25
CA VAL A 804 22.63 -5.22 6.34
C VAL A 804 22.85 -6.69 5.98
N TYR A 805 21.90 -7.53 6.39
CA TYR A 805 21.85 -8.94 6.02
C TYR A 805 21.22 -9.10 4.64
N ARG A 806 21.89 -9.86 3.76
CA ARG A 806 21.45 -10.10 2.39
C ARG A 806 21.32 -11.57 2.09
N VAL A 807 20.47 -11.89 1.11
CA VAL A 807 20.14 -13.26 0.75
C VAL A 807 20.21 -13.50 -0.76
N SER A 808 20.62 -14.72 -1.11
CA SER A 808 20.37 -15.35 -2.40
C SER A 808 19.25 -16.38 -2.29
N ASP A 809 18.39 -16.46 -3.30
CA ASP A 809 17.32 -17.46 -3.38
C ASP A 809 17.83 -18.86 -3.73
N ARG A 810 19.09 -18.98 -4.18
CA ARG A 810 19.73 -20.27 -4.43
C ARG A 810 20.31 -20.80 -3.12
N PRO A 811 19.90 -22.00 -2.65
CA PRO A 811 20.49 -22.59 -1.46
C PRO A 811 21.96 -22.98 -1.72
N SER A 812 22.83 -22.71 -0.75
CA SER A 812 24.21 -23.25 -0.70
C SER A 812 24.39 -24.06 0.58
N LEU A 813 25.12 -25.18 0.49
CA LEU A 813 25.46 -26.04 1.62
C LEU A 813 26.61 -25.49 2.48
N ASP A 814 27.23 -24.36 2.11
CA ASP A 814 28.34 -23.76 2.86
C ASP A 814 27.97 -23.37 4.32
N GLY A 815 26.67 -23.27 4.62
CA GLY A 815 26.13 -23.02 5.96
C GLY A 815 25.42 -24.21 6.60
N TRP A 816 25.51 -25.42 6.02
CA TRP A 816 24.80 -26.60 6.51
C TRP A 816 25.40 -27.13 7.82
N LEU A 817 24.59 -27.27 8.87
CA LEU A 817 24.91 -27.92 10.13
C LEU A 817 24.19 -29.27 10.24
N ALA A 818 24.95 -30.36 10.18
CA ALA A 818 24.44 -31.70 10.42
C ALA A 818 23.98 -31.87 11.88
N ALA A 819 23.09 -32.83 12.12
CA ALA A 819 22.76 -33.25 13.48
C ALA A 819 24.00 -33.92 14.10
N GLU A 820 24.24 -33.68 15.39
CA GLU A 820 25.26 -34.41 16.16
C GLU A 820 24.91 -35.88 16.35
#